data_AF-A0A6C0FMN6-F1
#
_entry.id   AF-A0A6C0FMN6-F1
#
_cell.length_a   1.000
_cell.length_b   1.000
_cell.length_c   1.000
_cell.angle_alpha   90.00
_cell.angle_beta   90.00
_cell.angle_gamma   90.00
#
_symmetry.space_group_name_H-M   'P 1'
#
loop_
_entity.id
_entity.type
_entity.pdbx_description
1 polymer ?
#
loop_
_entity_poly.entity_id
_entity_poly.type
_entity_poly.pdbx_seq_one_letter_code
_entity_poly.pdbx_strand_id
1 'polypeptide(L)'
;MDALVANATKALAEYARFTQEDVDRFVKKGSVAALDQHGQLAKLAVEETGRGVFEDKAVKNIFACEHVTNSMADLKTVGVIARDELRGITEIAEPVGVVCGVTPVTNPTSTAIFKSLISLKTRNPIIFAFHPGAQRSSVEAARIVRDAAVAAGAPEHCIQWVETPSIAATNMLMNHPGVSLILATGGNAMVRAAYSCGKPALGVGAGNVPAYIEKTAKLKRAVNDVVLSKAFDNGMICASEQAVILDDEIYDAAMAEFAVLHAYLATPAEKTKLEQFIFGVDAQGTNCGDAKLNPTVVGKSPQWIAEQAGFTVPADTSIILAEVGSVGPQEPLTREKLAPVLAVLRATTTEQGIALAEQMVEFDGLGHSAAIHTRDDALTEEFGSRVKAVRVIANAPSSLGGIGDIYNAFIPSLTLGCGSYGHNSVSNNVSAVNLINVKRVGRRNNNLQWFKVPAKTYFEPNAIRYLQDMPDVERVTIVTDATMTTLGFVDKIIDVLNRRHSKVALQIIDQVEPEPSVRTVQNGAAQMRHFRPDTIIALGGGSPMDAAKVMWLLYEHPEINFSDLKQKFFDVRKRAFKFPTLGELAQLVCIPTTSGTGAEVTPFAVISDPDAGKKYPLADYALTPSVAIIDPVLTAKMPPSLAADSGFDALTHATEAYVSVYANDFTDGMALQAIRLIFDNLAMSVNGDPADPATRDAREKMHNAGTIAGMSFGNAFLGIVHAMAHVVGSTYHLVHGRTNATLLPHVIRYNGTVPTKLTSWPKYEHYVAPERFQQIAQMLGLPAATPAEGVESYALAVEALRSKVGIPSSFQAQGVAEQEFMSRLDEVAMGAYEDQCAPANPRMPMIDDMKDLMTAAYYGTSLEDVRSRRTEQQEA
;
A
#
# COMPACT_ATOMS: atom_id res chain seq x y z
N MET A 1 -37.18 26.80 -1.72
CA MET A 1 -36.00 25.92 -1.71
C MET A 1 -35.72 25.42 -0.30
N ASP A 2 -35.56 26.33 0.65
CA ASP A 2 -35.24 26.01 2.05
C ASP A 2 -36.21 24.99 2.68
N ALA A 3 -37.51 25.10 2.42
CA ALA A 3 -38.49 24.12 2.89
C ALA A 3 -38.23 22.69 2.37
N LEU A 4 -37.89 22.52 1.09
CA LEU A 4 -37.57 21.20 0.51
C LEU A 4 -36.33 20.60 1.18
N VAL A 5 -35.31 21.43 1.41
CA VAL A 5 -34.07 20.97 2.04
C VAL A 5 -34.27 20.68 3.52
N ALA A 6 -35.04 21.50 4.25
CA ALA A 6 -35.40 21.23 5.64
C ALA A 6 -36.15 19.89 5.78
N ASN A 7 -37.11 19.63 4.89
CA ASN A 7 -37.84 18.37 4.82
C ASN A 7 -36.92 17.18 4.49
N ALA A 8 -35.98 17.35 3.57
CA ALA A 8 -34.99 16.32 3.25
C ALA A 8 -34.07 16.04 4.44
N THR A 9 -33.58 17.07 5.13
CA THR A 9 -32.76 16.91 6.34
C THR A 9 -33.52 16.16 7.45
N LYS A 10 -34.82 16.40 7.61
CA LYS A 10 -35.68 15.63 8.52
C LYS A 10 -35.75 14.15 8.11
N ALA A 11 -36.00 13.87 6.82
CA ALA A 11 -36.01 12.51 6.30
C ALA A 11 -34.65 11.80 6.47
N LEU A 12 -33.53 12.51 6.29
CA LEU A 12 -32.18 11.99 6.53
C LEU A 12 -31.99 11.57 7.99
N ALA A 13 -32.48 12.36 8.95
CA ALA A 13 -32.43 12.02 10.36
C ALA A 13 -33.30 10.80 10.68
N GLU A 14 -34.51 10.72 10.11
CA GLU A 14 -35.39 9.56 10.25
C GLU A 14 -34.77 8.28 9.67
N TYR A 15 -33.94 8.40 8.63
CA TYR A 15 -33.26 7.25 8.03
C TYR A 15 -32.36 6.47 8.99
N ALA A 16 -31.87 7.12 10.05
CA ALA A 16 -30.92 6.54 11.00
C ALA A 16 -31.47 5.31 11.76
N ARG A 17 -32.79 5.18 11.89
CA ARG A 17 -33.44 4.07 12.63
C ARG A 17 -33.68 2.82 11.79
N PHE A 18 -33.52 2.88 10.48
CA PHE A 18 -33.87 1.77 9.59
C PHE A 18 -32.70 0.80 9.39
N THR A 19 -33.06 -0.47 9.31
CA THR A 19 -32.15 -1.59 9.06
C THR A 19 -31.85 -1.76 7.57
N GLN A 20 -30.92 -2.66 7.23
CA GLN A 20 -30.66 -3.02 5.83
C GLN A 20 -31.93 -3.58 5.18
N GLU A 21 -32.64 -4.44 5.91
CA GLU A 21 -33.87 -5.10 5.46
C GLU A 21 -35.01 -4.11 5.19
N ASP A 22 -35.14 -3.07 6.04
CA ASP A 22 -36.11 -2.00 5.81
C ASP A 22 -35.80 -1.23 4.53
N VAL A 23 -34.53 -0.84 4.34
CA VAL A 23 -34.08 -0.11 3.15
C VAL A 23 -34.29 -0.92 1.88
N ASP A 24 -33.94 -2.21 1.91
CA ASP A 24 -34.13 -3.12 0.79
C ASP A 24 -35.61 -3.30 0.45
N ARG A 25 -36.48 -3.32 1.47
CA ARG A 25 -37.94 -3.32 1.28
C ARG A 25 -38.42 -2.04 0.58
N PHE A 26 -37.92 -0.86 0.95
CA PHE A 26 -38.31 0.40 0.31
C PHE A 26 -37.94 0.41 -1.17
N VAL A 27 -36.71 0.02 -1.48
CA VAL A 27 -36.20 -0.09 -2.86
C VAL A 27 -37.03 -1.07 -3.68
N LYS A 28 -37.29 -2.27 -3.14
CA LYS A 28 -38.08 -3.30 -3.84
C LYS A 28 -39.49 -2.81 -4.14
N LYS A 29 -40.15 -2.16 -3.17
CA LYS A 29 -41.53 -1.65 -3.36
C LYS A 29 -41.58 -0.48 -4.32
N GLY A 30 -40.62 0.44 -4.25
CA GLY A 30 -40.48 1.54 -5.22
C GLY A 30 -40.24 1.04 -6.64
N SER A 31 -39.36 0.04 -6.81
CA SER A 31 -39.03 -0.56 -8.10
C SER A 31 -40.23 -1.28 -8.72
N VAL A 32 -40.94 -2.12 -7.96
CA VAL A 32 -42.13 -2.83 -8.45
C VAL A 32 -43.23 -1.86 -8.88
N ALA A 33 -43.50 -0.81 -8.10
CA ALA A 33 -44.53 0.16 -8.45
C ALA A 33 -44.19 0.94 -9.74
N ALA A 34 -42.92 1.29 -9.94
CA ALA A 34 -42.47 1.93 -11.17
C ALA A 34 -42.51 0.95 -12.36
N LEU A 35 -42.17 -0.32 -12.14
CA LEU A 35 -42.26 -1.39 -13.14
C LEU A 35 -43.71 -1.60 -13.59
N ASP A 36 -44.68 -1.63 -12.69
CA ASP A 36 -46.10 -1.76 -13.04
C ASP A 36 -46.61 -0.59 -13.91
N GLN A 37 -45.94 0.56 -13.87
CA GLN A 37 -46.28 1.78 -14.62
C GLN A 37 -45.33 2.07 -15.79
N HIS A 38 -44.39 1.17 -16.12
CA HIS A 38 -43.35 1.39 -17.12
C HIS A 38 -43.88 1.92 -18.46
N GLY A 39 -44.99 1.34 -18.96
CA GLY A 39 -45.65 1.74 -20.19
C GLY A 39 -46.35 3.10 -20.07
N GLN A 40 -47.10 3.37 -19.00
CA GLN A 40 -47.78 4.67 -18.83
C GLN A 40 -46.79 5.82 -18.71
N LEU A 41 -45.68 5.59 -18.00
CA LEU A 41 -44.58 6.55 -17.90
C LEU A 41 -43.91 6.79 -19.26
N ALA A 42 -43.70 5.73 -20.06
CA ALA A 42 -43.15 5.85 -21.42
C ALA A 42 -44.07 6.68 -22.33
N LYS A 43 -45.38 6.41 -22.30
CA LYS A 43 -46.39 7.18 -23.05
C LYS A 43 -46.36 8.65 -22.67
N LEU A 44 -46.40 8.95 -21.37
CA LEU A 44 -46.38 10.32 -20.87
C LEU A 44 -45.09 11.06 -21.28
N ALA A 45 -43.94 10.38 -21.26
CA ALA A 45 -42.68 10.96 -21.71
C ALA A 45 -42.68 11.28 -23.22
N VAL A 46 -43.21 10.41 -24.07
CA VAL A 46 -43.31 10.69 -25.52
C VAL A 46 -44.29 11.83 -25.78
N GLU A 47 -45.46 11.83 -25.14
CA GLU A 47 -46.48 12.87 -25.29
C GLU A 47 -45.97 14.25 -24.85
N GLU A 48 -45.25 14.31 -23.72
CA GLU A 48 -44.73 15.58 -23.19
C GLU A 48 -43.54 16.10 -24.00
N THR A 49 -42.57 15.23 -24.32
CA THR A 49 -41.32 15.65 -24.95
C THR A 49 -41.42 15.74 -26.47
N GLY A 50 -42.33 14.98 -27.08
CA GLY A 50 -42.41 14.77 -28.53
C GLY A 50 -41.20 14.03 -29.11
N ARG A 51 -40.46 13.26 -28.30
CA ARG A 51 -39.20 12.61 -28.69
C ARG A 51 -39.22 11.12 -28.37
N GLY A 52 -38.57 10.34 -29.24
CA GLY A 52 -38.31 8.92 -29.02
C GLY A 52 -39.42 7.99 -29.43
N VAL A 53 -39.32 6.75 -28.97
CA VAL A 53 -40.21 5.64 -29.30
C VAL A 53 -40.82 5.11 -28.01
N PHE A 54 -42.12 4.86 -28.01
CA PHE A 54 -42.86 4.41 -26.83
C PHE A 54 -42.29 3.10 -26.28
N GLU A 55 -42.12 2.11 -27.15
CA GLU A 55 -41.63 0.77 -26.83
C GLU A 55 -40.24 0.83 -26.20
N ASP A 56 -39.33 1.61 -26.77
CA ASP A 56 -37.96 1.75 -26.26
C ASP A 56 -37.92 2.48 -24.90
N LYS A 57 -38.78 3.51 -24.71
CA LYS A 57 -38.91 4.16 -23.40
C LYS A 57 -39.49 3.22 -22.35
N ALA A 58 -40.41 2.34 -22.73
CA ALA A 58 -40.95 1.31 -21.85
C ALA A 58 -39.83 0.35 -21.41
N VAL A 59 -38.99 -0.11 -22.35
CA VAL A 59 -37.79 -0.93 -22.06
C VAL A 59 -36.81 -0.19 -21.15
N LYS A 60 -36.57 1.11 -21.38
CA LYS A 60 -35.70 1.93 -20.50
C LYS A 60 -36.22 2.05 -19.08
N ASN A 61 -37.54 2.13 -18.90
CA ASN A 61 -38.16 2.13 -17.57
C ASN A 61 -38.02 0.75 -16.91
N ILE A 62 -38.22 -0.34 -17.64
CA ILE A 62 -37.98 -1.72 -17.15
C ILE A 62 -36.52 -1.84 -16.70
N PHE A 63 -35.56 -1.41 -17.52
CA PHE A 63 -34.14 -1.40 -17.18
C PHE A 63 -33.84 -0.68 -15.86
N ALA A 64 -34.38 0.53 -15.70
CA ALA A 64 -34.20 1.32 -14.49
C ALA A 64 -34.80 0.67 -13.23
N CYS A 65 -35.81 -0.20 -13.39
CA CYS A 65 -36.44 -0.92 -12.28
C CYS A 65 -35.71 -2.23 -11.98
N GLU A 66 -35.57 -3.12 -12.96
CA GLU A 66 -35.11 -4.49 -12.76
C GLU A 66 -33.59 -4.57 -12.61
N HIS A 67 -32.84 -4.12 -13.63
CA HIS A 67 -31.38 -4.26 -13.67
C HIS A 67 -30.72 -3.45 -12.54
N VAL A 68 -31.15 -2.21 -12.34
CA VAL A 68 -30.62 -1.36 -11.26
C VAL A 68 -30.87 -1.98 -9.89
N THR A 69 -32.11 -2.43 -9.62
CA THR A 69 -32.45 -3.04 -8.32
C THR A 69 -31.71 -4.35 -8.10
N ASN A 70 -31.62 -5.20 -9.12
CA ASN A 70 -30.89 -6.47 -9.06
C ASN A 70 -29.42 -6.25 -8.74
N SER A 71 -28.76 -5.30 -9.42
CA SER A 71 -27.33 -5.02 -9.22
C SER A 71 -26.95 -4.55 -7.81
N MET A 72 -27.91 -3.98 -7.07
CA MET A 72 -27.68 -3.46 -5.72
C MET A 72 -28.39 -4.29 -4.63
N ALA A 73 -28.96 -5.46 -4.97
CA ALA A 73 -29.69 -6.31 -4.04
C ALA A 73 -28.81 -6.70 -2.84
N ASP A 74 -27.62 -7.23 -3.12
CA ASP A 74 -26.68 -7.73 -2.10
C ASP A 74 -25.76 -6.64 -1.52
N LEU A 75 -25.87 -5.40 -2.03
CA LEU A 75 -25.01 -4.32 -1.56
C LEU A 75 -25.39 -3.93 -0.13
N LYS A 76 -24.44 -4.05 0.81
CA LYS A 76 -24.60 -3.56 2.17
C LYS A 76 -24.36 -2.04 2.19
N THR A 77 -25.36 -1.30 2.66
CA THR A 77 -25.39 0.15 2.70
C THR A 77 -25.78 0.70 4.07
N VAL A 78 -26.04 -0.18 5.05
CA VAL A 78 -26.46 0.15 6.41
C VAL A 78 -25.49 -0.44 7.44
N GLY A 79 -24.99 0.39 8.35
CA GLY A 79 -24.15 -0.05 9.47
C GLY A 79 -22.82 -0.63 9.01
N VAL A 80 -22.37 -1.71 9.65
CA VAL A 80 -21.12 -2.38 9.31
C VAL A 80 -21.27 -3.15 8.01
N ILE A 81 -20.50 -2.76 7.00
CA ILE A 81 -20.54 -3.36 5.66
C ILE A 81 -19.42 -4.38 5.42
N ALA A 82 -18.28 -4.22 6.11
CA ALA A 82 -17.16 -5.16 6.05
C ALA A 82 -16.40 -5.23 7.39
N ARG A 83 -15.86 -6.42 7.71
CA ARG A 83 -14.91 -6.66 8.79
C ARG A 83 -13.75 -7.49 8.25
N ASP A 84 -12.55 -6.94 8.29
CA ASP A 84 -11.29 -7.65 8.05
C ASP A 84 -10.62 -7.84 9.42
N GLU A 85 -10.94 -8.95 10.09
CA GLU A 85 -10.42 -9.27 11.44
C GLU A 85 -8.89 -9.39 11.47
N LEU A 86 -8.31 -9.91 10.37
CA LEU A 86 -6.87 -10.11 10.21
C LEU A 86 -6.14 -8.77 10.14
N ARG A 87 -6.63 -7.84 9.32
CA ARG A 87 -6.08 -6.48 9.23
C ARG A 87 -6.57 -5.56 10.33
N GLY A 88 -7.59 -5.96 11.10
CA GLY A 88 -8.19 -5.16 12.17
C GLY A 88 -8.96 -3.94 11.65
N ILE A 89 -9.60 -4.05 10.48
CA ILE A 89 -10.36 -2.96 9.85
C ILE A 89 -11.84 -3.30 9.84
N THR A 90 -12.67 -2.39 10.36
CA THR A 90 -14.13 -2.43 10.19
C THR A 90 -14.59 -1.25 9.36
N GLU A 91 -15.41 -1.50 8.33
CA GLU A 91 -15.98 -0.48 7.46
C GLU A 91 -17.47 -0.29 7.76
N ILE A 92 -17.88 0.97 7.91
CA ILE A 92 -19.25 1.38 8.26
C ILE A 92 -19.78 2.34 7.20
N ALA A 93 -20.96 2.05 6.63
CA ALA A 93 -21.60 2.89 5.63
C ALA A 93 -22.47 3.99 6.27
N GLU A 94 -22.25 5.22 5.83
CA GLU A 94 -23.06 6.39 6.17
C GLU A 94 -23.61 7.05 4.89
N PRO A 95 -24.87 7.51 4.88
CA PRO A 95 -25.40 8.29 3.75
C PRO A 95 -24.55 9.54 3.50
N VAL A 96 -24.41 9.97 2.25
CA VAL A 96 -23.76 11.25 1.91
C VAL A 96 -24.56 12.46 2.39
N GLY A 97 -25.88 12.32 2.52
CA GLY A 97 -26.81 13.35 3.00
C GLY A 97 -27.89 13.67 1.99
N VAL A 98 -28.27 14.95 1.85
CA VAL A 98 -29.30 15.37 0.88
C VAL A 98 -28.68 15.43 -0.52
N VAL A 99 -29.29 14.71 -1.46
CA VAL A 99 -28.84 14.65 -2.87
C VAL A 99 -29.65 15.61 -3.74
N CYS A 100 -28.98 16.38 -4.59
CA CYS A 100 -29.60 17.12 -5.69
C CYS A 100 -29.56 16.28 -6.97
N GLY A 101 -30.72 15.91 -7.51
CA GLY A 101 -30.83 15.14 -8.74
C GLY A 101 -31.20 16.00 -9.94
N VAL A 102 -30.29 16.20 -10.90
CA VAL A 102 -30.60 16.88 -12.17
C VAL A 102 -30.88 15.84 -13.25
N THR A 103 -31.97 15.97 -14.02
CA THR A 103 -32.33 15.00 -15.07
C THR A 103 -32.37 15.63 -16.47
N PRO A 104 -32.10 14.84 -17.52
CA PRO A 104 -32.19 15.31 -18.90
C PRO A 104 -33.61 15.15 -19.46
N VAL A 105 -33.89 15.84 -20.57
CA VAL A 105 -35.14 15.69 -21.34
C VAL A 105 -35.21 14.38 -22.15
N THR A 106 -34.07 13.73 -22.41
CA THR A 106 -33.99 12.51 -23.23
C THR A 106 -34.43 11.25 -22.48
N ASN A 107 -34.08 11.15 -21.19
CA ASN A 107 -34.33 9.99 -20.33
C ASN A 107 -35.12 10.37 -19.05
N PRO A 108 -36.26 11.08 -19.16
CA PRO A 108 -36.84 11.76 -17.99
C PRO A 108 -37.31 10.79 -16.90
N THR A 109 -38.13 9.80 -17.26
CA THR A 109 -38.73 8.86 -16.32
C THR A 109 -37.71 7.85 -15.79
N SER A 110 -36.93 7.24 -16.68
CA SER A 110 -35.96 6.21 -16.33
C SER A 110 -34.83 6.75 -15.45
N THR A 111 -34.32 7.96 -15.71
CA THR A 111 -33.32 8.59 -14.82
C THR A 111 -33.92 8.99 -13.47
N ALA A 112 -35.18 9.45 -13.43
CA ALA A 112 -35.87 9.74 -12.16
C ALA A 112 -36.05 8.48 -11.31
N ILE A 113 -36.46 7.35 -11.91
CA ILE A 113 -36.55 6.04 -11.25
C ILE A 113 -35.18 5.62 -10.73
N PHE A 114 -34.19 5.54 -11.62
CA PHE A 114 -32.83 5.10 -11.30
C PHE A 114 -32.25 5.89 -10.11
N LYS A 115 -32.27 7.24 -10.18
CA LYS A 115 -31.73 8.09 -9.10
C LYS A 115 -32.49 7.93 -7.79
N SER A 116 -33.82 7.79 -7.86
CA SER A 116 -34.63 7.54 -6.68
C SER A 116 -34.24 6.23 -6.00
N LEU A 117 -34.13 5.14 -6.76
CA LEU A 117 -33.83 3.81 -6.22
C LEU A 117 -32.43 3.75 -5.57
N ILE A 118 -31.40 4.28 -6.22
CA ILE A 118 -30.05 4.29 -5.63
C ILE A 118 -29.95 5.20 -4.40
N SER A 119 -30.71 6.31 -4.36
CA SER A 119 -30.78 7.20 -3.19
C SER A 119 -31.53 6.55 -2.03
N LEU A 120 -32.64 5.85 -2.28
CA LEU A 120 -33.35 5.04 -1.27
C LEU A 120 -32.42 3.96 -0.70
N LYS A 121 -31.75 3.17 -1.55
CA LYS A 121 -30.83 2.09 -1.15
C LYS A 121 -29.73 2.57 -0.20
N THR A 122 -29.38 3.84 -0.27
CA THR A 122 -28.26 4.43 0.47
C THR A 122 -28.69 5.37 1.57
N ARG A 123 -30.00 5.42 1.88
CA ARG A 123 -30.60 6.25 2.93
C ARG A 123 -30.39 7.75 2.71
N ASN A 124 -30.31 8.17 1.46
CA ASN A 124 -30.19 9.57 1.08
C ASN A 124 -31.55 10.09 0.62
N PRO A 125 -32.10 11.16 1.22
CA PRO A 125 -33.20 11.88 0.62
C PRO A 125 -32.72 12.64 -0.63
N ILE A 126 -33.52 12.62 -1.69
CA ILE A 126 -33.19 13.26 -2.96
C ILE A 126 -34.21 14.35 -3.31
N ILE A 127 -33.71 15.49 -3.78
CA ILE A 127 -34.51 16.59 -4.33
C ILE A 127 -34.16 16.73 -5.80
N PHE A 128 -35.15 16.59 -6.67
CA PHE A 128 -34.96 16.68 -8.11
C PHE A 128 -35.15 18.10 -8.65
N ALA A 129 -34.28 18.48 -9.58
CA ALA A 129 -34.46 19.59 -10.51
C ALA A 129 -34.59 19.00 -11.93
N PHE A 130 -35.83 18.78 -12.36
CA PHE A 130 -36.11 18.18 -13.66
C PHE A 130 -36.00 19.21 -14.80
N HIS A 131 -35.75 18.71 -16.01
CA HIS A 131 -35.75 19.55 -17.21
C HIS A 131 -37.16 20.10 -17.49
N PRO A 132 -37.33 21.41 -17.81
CA PRO A 132 -38.66 22.01 -18.04
C PRO A 132 -39.50 21.30 -19.11
N GLY A 133 -38.85 20.83 -20.18
CA GLY A 133 -39.49 20.07 -21.26
C GLY A 133 -39.89 18.62 -20.93
N ALA A 134 -39.67 18.15 -19.70
CA ALA A 134 -40.07 16.81 -19.26
C ALA A 134 -40.48 16.78 -17.77
N GLN A 135 -41.03 17.89 -17.26
CA GLN A 135 -41.37 18.06 -15.85
C GLN A 135 -42.45 17.07 -15.41
N ARG A 136 -43.54 16.95 -16.16
CA ARG A 136 -44.72 16.15 -15.77
C ARG A 136 -44.38 14.67 -15.71
N SER A 137 -43.71 14.15 -16.74
CA SER A 137 -43.28 12.74 -16.82
C SER A 137 -42.28 12.40 -15.72
N SER A 138 -41.30 13.27 -15.46
CA SER A 138 -40.30 13.05 -14.41
C SER A 138 -40.90 13.09 -13.00
N VAL A 139 -41.80 14.06 -12.73
CA VAL A 139 -42.53 14.15 -11.46
C VAL A 139 -43.36 12.89 -11.22
N GLU A 140 -44.08 12.41 -12.24
CA GLU A 140 -44.91 11.23 -12.10
C GLU A 140 -44.08 9.98 -11.77
N ALA A 141 -42.93 9.80 -12.42
CA ALA A 141 -42.01 8.71 -12.12
C ALA A 141 -41.47 8.78 -10.68
N ALA A 142 -41.00 9.95 -10.24
CA ALA A 142 -40.51 10.14 -8.88
C ALA A 142 -41.61 9.98 -7.82
N ARG A 143 -42.83 10.43 -8.12
CA ARG A 143 -44.01 10.31 -7.25
C ARG A 143 -44.40 8.85 -7.03
N ILE A 144 -44.44 8.04 -8.09
CA ILE A 144 -44.75 6.61 -7.98
C ILE A 144 -43.75 5.88 -7.07
N VAL A 145 -42.44 6.12 -7.28
CA VAL A 145 -41.40 5.51 -6.44
C VAL A 145 -41.51 5.99 -4.99
N ARG A 146 -41.70 7.30 -4.78
CA ARG A 146 -41.87 7.90 -3.44
C ARG A 146 -43.06 7.30 -2.70
N ASP A 147 -44.24 7.32 -3.31
CA ASP A 147 -45.48 6.93 -2.65
C ASP A 147 -45.42 5.44 -2.26
N ALA A 148 -44.85 4.59 -3.11
CA ALA A 148 -44.63 3.19 -2.80
C ALA A 148 -43.58 2.96 -1.70
N ALA A 149 -42.49 3.72 -1.70
CA ALA A 149 -41.47 3.65 -0.64
C ALA A 149 -42.03 4.11 0.71
N VAL A 150 -42.79 5.20 0.75
CA VAL A 150 -43.45 5.72 1.97
C VAL A 150 -44.49 4.73 2.48
N ALA A 151 -45.32 4.15 1.60
CA ALA A 151 -46.25 3.08 1.97
C ALA A 151 -45.54 1.83 2.54
N ALA A 152 -44.28 1.59 2.14
CA ALA A 152 -43.44 0.52 2.67
C ALA A 152 -42.70 0.88 3.98
N GLY A 153 -42.82 2.13 4.44
CA GLY A 153 -42.27 2.64 5.71
C GLY A 153 -41.12 3.66 5.57
N ALA A 154 -40.74 4.07 4.36
CA ALA A 154 -39.71 5.09 4.17
C ALA A 154 -40.17 6.47 4.70
N PRO A 155 -39.23 7.38 5.05
CA PRO A 155 -39.58 8.75 5.45
C PRO A 155 -40.42 9.48 4.40
N GLU A 156 -41.39 10.29 4.85
CA GLU A 156 -42.34 11.00 3.99
C GLU A 156 -41.67 11.83 2.89
N HIS A 157 -40.54 12.47 3.22
CA HIS A 157 -39.80 13.37 2.33
C HIS A 157 -38.53 12.74 1.73
N CYS A 158 -38.49 11.40 1.61
CA CYS A 158 -37.37 10.68 1.01
C CYS A 158 -37.09 11.07 -0.44
N ILE A 159 -38.12 11.48 -1.19
CA ILE A 159 -38.01 11.94 -2.57
C ILE A 159 -38.87 13.20 -2.73
N GLN A 160 -38.28 14.26 -3.25
CA GLN A 160 -38.91 15.57 -3.49
C GLN A 160 -38.46 16.14 -4.83
N TRP A 161 -39.10 17.22 -5.29
CA TRP A 161 -38.73 17.91 -6.52
C TRP A 161 -39.08 19.40 -6.47
N VAL A 162 -38.47 20.18 -7.35
CA VAL A 162 -38.83 21.58 -7.59
C VAL A 162 -40.11 21.63 -8.44
N GLU A 163 -41.18 22.25 -7.93
CA GLU A 163 -42.48 22.32 -8.62
C GLU A 163 -42.44 23.10 -9.94
N THR A 164 -41.80 24.27 -9.92
CA THR A 164 -41.67 25.15 -11.08
C THR A 164 -40.21 25.18 -11.56
N PRO A 165 -39.85 24.38 -12.60
CA PRO A 165 -38.47 24.22 -13.02
C PRO A 165 -37.94 25.50 -13.69
N SER A 166 -36.74 25.93 -13.29
CA SER A 166 -36.02 27.03 -13.92
C SER A 166 -34.52 26.89 -13.68
N ILE A 167 -33.70 27.59 -14.49
CA ILE A 167 -32.25 27.65 -14.29
C ILE A 167 -31.94 28.24 -12.91
N ALA A 168 -32.66 29.31 -12.51
CA ALA A 168 -32.53 29.92 -11.19
C ALA A 168 -32.83 28.92 -10.06
N ALA A 169 -33.94 28.18 -10.14
CA ALA A 169 -34.29 27.20 -9.13
C ALA A 169 -33.27 26.04 -9.05
N THR A 170 -32.77 25.57 -10.20
CA THR A 170 -31.73 24.53 -10.26
C THR A 170 -30.44 25.02 -9.61
N ASN A 171 -30.00 26.24 -9.93
CA ASN A 171 -28.83 26.87 -9.30
C ASN A 171 -29.01 27.07 -7.79
N MET A 172 -30.20 27.49 -7.36
CA MET A 172 -30.51 27.61 -5.92
C MET A 172 -30.40 26.25 -5.22
N LEU A 173 -30.94 25.18 -5.79
CA LEU A 173 -30.85 23.84 -5.20
C LEU A 173 -29.41 23.35 -5.13
N MET A 174 -28.66 23.44 -6.24
CA MET A 174 -27.26 23.02 -6.29
C MET A 174 -26.39 23.76 -5.26
N ASN A 175 -26.61 25.07 -5.06
CA ASN A 175 -25.83 25.88 -4.13
C ASN A 175 -26.36 25.88 -2.68
N HIS A 176 -27.55 25.35 -2.41
CA HIS A 176 -28.16 25.44 -1.07
C HIS A 176 -27.32 24.71 -0.01
N PRO A 177 -26.95 25.31 1.14
CA PRO A 177 -25.97 24.75 2.09
C PRO A 177 -26.32 23.35 2.64
N GLY A 178 -27.62 23.02 2.75
CA GLY A 178 -28.07 21.69 3.19
C GLY A 178 -28.03 20.57 2.14
N VAL A 179 -27.61 20.83 0.89
CA VAL A 179 -27.38 19.79 -0.13
C VAL A 179 -25.93 19.31 -0.06
N SER A 180 -25.72 18.01 0.09
CA SER A 180 -24.41 17.37 0.27
C SER A 180 -23.75 16.95 -1.04
N LEU A 181 -24.53 16.48 -2.01
CA LEU A 181 -24.01 15.92 -3.26
C LEU A 181 -24.94 16.22 -4.45
N ILE A 182 -24.36 16.44 -5.63
CA ILE A 182 -25.11 16.71 -6.88
C ILE A 182 -24.93 15.55 -7.86
N LEU A 183 -26.03 14.93 -8.29
CA LEU A 183 -26.06 13.99 -9.42
C LEU A 183 -26.44 14.75 -10.70
N ALA A 184 -25.46 15.16 -11.49
CA ALA A 184 -25.65 16.01 -12.66
C ALA A 184 -25.71 15.21 -13.97
N THR A 185 -26.93 14.86 -14.41
CA THR A 185 -27.14 14.20 -15.72
C THR A 185 -27.78 15.20 -16.68
N GLY A 186 -26.98 15.75 -17.58
CA GLY A 186 -27.39 16.77 -18.54
C GLY A 186 -26.21 17.21 -19.41
N GLY A 187 -26.41 18.23 -20.24
CA GLY A 187 -25.34 18.73 -21.10
C GLY A 187 -24.15 19.34 -20.33
N ASN A 188 -23.01 19.49 -21.01
CA ASN A 188 -21.73 19.94 -20.43
C ASN A 188 -21.84 21.25 -19.63
N ALA A 189 -22.68 22.20 -20.03
CA ALA A 189 -22.89 23.45 -19.30
C ALA A 189 -23.49 23.22 -17.90
N MET A 190 -24.46 22.29 -17.78
CA MET A 190 -25.07 21.94 -16.50
C MET A 190 -24.09 21.19 -15.60
N VAL A 191 -23.31 20.27 -16.18
CA VAL A 191 -22.27 19.53 -15.43
C VAL A 191 -21.20 20.48 -14.91
N ARG A 192 -20.74 21.43 -15.73
CA ARG A 192 -19.80 22.48 -15.30
C ARG A 192 -20.38 23.33 -14.17
N ALA A 193 -21.66 23.70 -14.24
CA ALA A 193 -22.33 24.42 -13.16
C ALA A 193 -22.33 23.60 -11.86
N ALA A 194 -22.65 22.30 -11.91
CA ALA A 194 -22.63 21.42 -10.75
C ALA A 194 -21.24 21.34 -10.09
N TYR A 195 -20.17 21.17 -10.88
CA TYR A 195 -18.79 21.17 -10.35
C TYR A 195 -18.32 22.54 -9.84
N SER A 196 -18.98 23.63 -10.22
CA SER A 196 -18.66 24.99 -9.76
C SER A 196 -19.34 25.37 -8.44
N CYS A 197 -20.18 24.50 -7.88
CA CYS A 197 -20.97 24.80 -6.66
C CYS A 197 -20.19 24.60 -5.35
N GLY A 198 -18.90 24.23 -5.40
CA GLY A 198 -18.09 23.95 -4.20
C GLY A 198 -18.50 22.68 -3.44
N LYS A 199 -19.24 21.77 -4.11
CA LYS A 199 -19.74 20.53 -3.53
C LYS A 199 -19.31 19.32 -4.35
N PRO A 200 -19.24 18.13 -3.73
CA PRO A 200 -19.13 16.89 -4.48
C PRO A 200 -20.24 16.79 -5.54
N ALA A 201 -19.84 16.69 -6.80
CA ALA A 201 -20.74 16.46 -7.91
C ALA A 201 -20.31 15.18 -8.63
N LEU A 202 -21.28 14.38 -9.06
CA LEU A 202 -21.12 13.23 -9.95
C LEU A 202 -21.77 13.61 -11.28
N GLY A 203 -20.95 14.10 -12.21
CA GLY A 203 -21.37 14.51 -13.53
C GLY A 203 -21.25 13.42 -14.59
N VAL A 204 -21.70 13.78 -15.78
CA VAL A 204 -21.56 13.02 -17.02
C VAL A 204 -20.85 13.89 -18.06
N GLY A 205 -20.61 13.37 -19.26
CA GLY A 205 -20.16 14.13 -20.42
C GLY A 205 -21.00 13.81 -21.65
N ALA A 206 -20.73 14.52 -22.75
CA ALA A 206 -21.27 14.18 -24.07
C ALA A 206 -20.66 12.85 -24.58
N GLY A 207 -21.42 12.11 -25.38
CA GLY A 207 -20.97 10.85 -25.97
C GLY A 207 -20.82 10.96 -27.49
N ASN A 208 -19.57 11.04 -27.97
CA ASN A 208 -19.26 10.96 -29.39
C ASN A 208 -18.68 9.59 -29.78
N VAL A 209 -19.50 8.55 -29.63
CA VAL A 209 -19.05 7.16 -29.63
C VAL A 209 -18.69 6.66 -31.04
N PRO A 210 -17.43 6.24 -31.30
CA PRO A 210 -17.11 5.46 -32.50
C PRO A 210 -17.42 3.97 -32.30
N ALA A 211 -17.86 3.30 -33.37
CA ALA A 211 -17.88 1.84 -33.47
C ALA A 211 -16.91 1.37 -34.56
N TYR A 212 -15.76 0.82 -34.18
CA TYR A 212 -14.81 0.26 -35.12
C TYR A 212 -15.14 -1.21 -35.40
N ILE A 213 -15.49 -1.55 -36.65
CA ILE A 213 -15.68 -2.92 -37.11
C ILE A 213 -14.42 -3.31 -37.89
N GLU A 214 -13.57 -4.09 -37.23
CA GLU A 214 -12.35 -4.63 -37.80
C GLU A 214 -12.65 -5.87 -38.64
N LYS A 215 -11.85 -6.11 -39.68
CA LYS A 215 -12.07 -7.16 -40.70
C LYS A 215 -12.30 -8.58 -40.18
N THR A 216 -11.83 -8.94 -38.99
CA THR A 216 -12.10 -10.28 -38.41
C THR A 216 -13.44 -10.39 -37.70
N ALA A 217 -14.17 -9.28 -37.51
CA ALA A 217 -15.43 -9.23 -36.80
C ALA A 217 -16.46 -10.23 -37.33
N LYS A 218 -17.36 -10.66 -36.44
CA LYS A 218 -18.61 -11.33 -36.86
C LYS A 218 -19.53 -10.29 -37.49
N LEU A 219 -19.33 -10.02 -38.79
CA LEU A 219 -19.89 -8.88 -39.50
C LEU A 219 -21.40 -8.68 -39.30
N LYS A 220 -22.21 -9.72 -39.51
CA LYS A 220 -23.67 -9.66 -39.32
C LYS A 220 -24.08 -9.24 -37.91
N ARG A 221 -23.38 -9.73 -36.89
CA ARG A 221 -23.61 -9.34 -35.50
C ARG A 221 -23.22 -7.87 -35.30
N ALA A 222 -22.05 -7.47 -35.77
CA ALA A 222 -21.57 -6.10 -35.62
C ALA A 222 -22.52 -5.07 -36.23
N VAL A 223 -22.99 -5.33 -37.46
CA VAL A 223 -23.98 -4.47 -38.13
C VAL A 223 -25.32 -4.47 -37.38
N ASN A 224 -25.81 -5.63 -36.95
CA ASN A 224 -27.02 -5.73 -36.13
C ASN A 224 -26.92 -4.92 -34.83
N ASP A 225 -25.79 -5.03 -34.13
CA ASP A 225 -25.54 -4.34 -32.87
C ASP A 225 -25.52 -2.81 -33.06
N VAL A 226 -24.85 -2.33 -34.11
CA VAL A 226 -24.78 -0.89 -34.43
C VAL A 226 -26.16 -0.34 -34.80
N VAL A 227 -26.93 -1.04 -35.65
CA VAL A 227 -28.29 -0.60 -36.02
C VAL A 227 -29.22 -0.63 -34.82
N LEU A 228 -29.21 -1.72 -34.03
CA LEU A 228 -30.02 -1.85 -32.81
C LEU A 228 -29.75 -0.68 -31.86
N SER A 229 -28.48 -0.43 -31.56
CA SER A 229 -28.06 0.61 -30.64
C SER A 229 -28.43 2.01 -31.13
N LYS A 230 -28.22 2.29 -32.43
CA LYS A 230 -28.47 3.61 -33.01
C LYS A 230 -29.96 3.91 -33.19
N ALA A 231 -30.77 2.90 -33.50
CA ALA A 231 -32.21 3.04 -33.65
C ALA A 231 -32.92 3.15 -32.29
N PHE A 232 -32.36 2.58 -31.22
CA PHE A 232 -32.98 2.53 -29.90
C PHE A 232 -33.34 3.93 -29.35
N ASP A 233 -34.63 4.14 -29.10
CA ASP A 233 -35.25 5.41 -28.70
C ASP A 233 -34.84 6.57 -29.63
N ASN A 234 -34.73 6.29 -30.93
CA ASN A 234 -34.24 7.18 -31.97
C ASN A 234 -32.85 7.77 -31.65
N GLY A 235 -31.94 6.96 -31.12
CA GLY A 235 -30.54 7.33 -30.89
C GLY A 235 -30.31 8.32 -29.76
N MET A 236 -31.23 8.40 -28.78
CA MET A 236 -31.15 9.37 -27.68
C MET A 236 -30.29 8.94 -26.49
N ILE A 237 -29.79 7.70 -26.48
CA ILE A 237 -28.83 7.28 -25.46
C ILE A 237 -27.47 7.89 -25.80
N CYS A 238 -26.82 8.56 -24.84
CA CYS A 238 -25.51 9.19 -25.03
C CYS A 238 -24.39 8.19 -25.38
N ALA A 239 -24.52 6.93 -24.96
CA ALA A 239 -23.62 5.86 -25.38
C ALA A 239 -23.91 5.32 -26.80
N SER A 240 -24.89 5.86 -27.54
CA SER A 240 -25.16 5.45 -28.92
C SER A 240 -24.06 5.88 -29.88
N GLU A 241 -23.80 5.03 -30.86
CA GLU A 241 -22.82 5.22 -31.91
C GLU A 241 -23.11 6.52 -32.67
N GLN A 242 -22.06 7.29 -32.92
CA GLN A 242 -22.10 8.51 -33.73
C GLN A 242 -21.41 8.30 -35.08
N ALA A 243 -20.46 7.38 -35.16
CA ALA A 243 -19.88 6.91 -36.40
C ALA A 243 -19.62 5.41 -36.35
N VAL A 244 -19.73 4.75 -37.50
CA VAL A 244 -19.16 3.42 -37.74
C VAL A 244 -17.92 3.57 -38.60
N ILE A 245 -16.83 2.93 -38.18
CA ILE A 245 -15.55 2.89 -38.89
C ILE A 245 -15.39 1.45 -39.38
N LEU A 246 -15.23 1.28 -40.68
CA LEU A 246 -15.19 -0.02 -41.34
C LEU A 246 -13.84 -0.21 -42.02
N ASP A 247 -13.20 -1.36 -41.77
CA ASP A 247 -12.05 -1.77 -42.57
C ASP A 247 -12.41 -1.92 -44.06
N ASP A 248 -11.49 -1.52 -44.92
CA ASP A 248 -11.63 -1.55 -46.38
C ASP A 248 -12.04 -2.94 -46.90
N GLU A 249 -11.46 -4.00 -46.33
CA GLU A 249 -11.69 -5.39 -46.71
C GLU A 249 -13.14 -5.86 -46.52
N ILE A 250 -13.89 -5.22 -45.62
CA ILE A 250 -15.28 -5.60 -45.29
C ILE A 250 -16.29 -4.50 -45.64
N TYR A 251 -15.86 -3.36 -46.17
CA TYR A 251 -16.70 -2.17 -46.37
C TYR A 251 -17.98 -2.47 -47.15
N ASP A 252 -17.84 -3.02 -48.37
CA ASP A 252 -18.98 -3.27 -49.26
C ASP A 252 -19.93 -4.33 -48.68
N ALA A 253 -19.38 -5.37 -48.03
CA ALA A 253 -20.16 -6.39 -47.36
C ALA A 253 -20.93 -5.82 -46.15
N ALA A 254 -20.30 -4.94 -45.37
CA ALA A 254 -20.93 -4.27 -44.25
C ALA A 254 -22.09 -3.37 -44.71
N MET A 255 -21.88 -2.57 -45.76
CA MET A 255 -22.90 -1.70 -46.33
C MET A 255 -24.09 -2.49 -46.90
N ALA A 256 -23.83 -3.66 -47.49
CA ALA A 256 -24.90 -4.57 -47.92
C ALA A 256 -25.71 -5.12 -46.74
N GLU A 257 -25.06 -5.51 -45.64
CA GLU A 257 -25.76 -5.97 -44.43
C GLU A 257 -26.53 -4.83 -43.74
N PHE A 258 -26.03 -3.60 -43.76
CA PHE A 258 -26.75 -2.42 -43.27
C PHE A 258 -28.05 -2.20 -44.06
N ALA A 259 -28.01 -2.34 -45.38
CA ALA A 259 -29.18 -2.22 -46.23
C ALA A 259 -30.24 -3.31 -45.94
N VAL A 260 -29.83 -4.53 -45.59
CA VAL A 260 -30.75 -5.61 -45.14
C VAL A 260 -31.55 -5.20 -43.90
N LEU A 261 -30.96 -4.39 -43.02
CA LEU A 261 -31.62 -3.85 -41.82
C LEU A 261 -32.28 -2.49 -42.05
N HIS A 262 -32.57 -2.13 -43.31
CA HIS A 262 -33.23 -0.89 -43.71
C HIS A 262 -32.46 0.39 -43.32
N ALA A 263 -31.14 0.31 -43.14
CA ALA A 263 -30.31 1.50 -42.97
C ALA A 263 -30.13 2.19 -44.34
N TYR A 264 -30.59 3.43 -44.46
CA TYR A 264 -30.61 4.17 -45.72
C TYR A 264 -29.31 4.94 -45.92
N LEU A 265 -28.57 4.66 -46.99
CA LEU A 265 -27.37 5.43 -47.36
C LEU A 265 -27.76 6.72 -48.08
N ALA A 266 -27.51 7.86 -47.43
CA ALA A 266 -27.72 9.18 -48.01
C ALA A 266 -26.74 9.44 -49.16
N THR A 267 -27.27 9.97 -50.27
CA THR A 267 -26.45 10.49 -51.38
C THR A 267 -25.67 11.73 -50.94
N PRO A 268 -24.61 12.15 -51.66
CA PRO A 268 -23.85 13.36 -51.32
C PRO A 268 -24.72 14.62 -51.19
N ALA A 269 -25.76 14.76 -52.02
CA ALA A 269 -26.68 15.89 -51.95
C ALA A 269 -27.61 15.81 -50.71
N GLU A 270 -28.04 14.62 -50.33
CA GLU A 270 -28.83 14.39 -49.10
C GLU A 270 -27.97 14.57 -47.86
N LYS A 271 -26.69 14.17 -47.89
CA LYS A 271 -25.71 14.45 -46.84
C LYS A 271 -25.63 15.94 -46.55
N THR A 272 -25.42 16.79 -47.55
CA THR A 272 -25.36 18.25 -47.37
C THR A 272 -26.66 18.80 -46.75
N LYS A 273 -27.82 18.30 -47.19
CA LYS A 273 -29.11 18.67 -46.57
C LYS A 273 -29.19 18.29 -45.09
N LEU A 274 -28.68 17.11 -44.72
CA LEU A 274 -28.59 16.68 -43.31
C LEU A 274 -27.64 17.58 -42.52
N GLU A 275 -26.47 17.93 -43.06
CA GLU A 275 -25.52 18.85 -42.42
C GLU A 275 -26.18 20.20 -42.09
N GLN A 276 -26.86 20.80 -43.08
CA GLN A 276 -27.57 22.07 -42.93
C GLN A 276 -28.72 21.98 -41.92
N PHE A 277 -29.50 20.90 -41.94
CA PHE A 277 -30.64 20.77 -41.03
C PHE A 277 -30.22 20.46 -39.58
N ILE A 278 -29.24 19.57 -39.40
CA ILE A 278 -28.82 19.09 -38.08
C ILE A 278 -27.90 20.09 -37.39
N PHE A 279 -27.03 20.78 -38.14
CA PHE A 279 -26.00 21.65 -37.57
C PHE A 279 -25.98 23.09 -38.12
N GLY A 280 -26.77 23.39 -39.16
CA GLY A 280 -26.83 24.74 -39.74
C GLY A 280 -25.61 25.13 -40.57
N VAL A 281 -24.77 24.15 -40.94
CA VAL A 281 -23.49 24.36 -41.63
C VAL A 281 -23.27 23.27 -42.67
N ASP A 282 -22.36 23.52 -43.61
CA ASP A 282 -21.86 22.52 -44.55
C ASP A 282 -20.49 22.00 -44.09
N ALA A 283 -20.13 20.77 -44.47
CA ALA A 283 -18.77 20.27 -44.30
C ALA A 283 -17.75 21.18 -45.01
N GLN A 284 -16.60 21.41 -44.37
CA GLN A 284 -15.55 22.35 -44.81
C GLN A 284 -15.97 23.83 -44.89
N GLY A 285 -17.16 24.19 -44.42
CA GLY A 285 -17.60 25.58 -44.30
C GLY A 285 -16.81 26.35 -43.24
N THR A 286 -16.63 27.66 -43.43
CA THR A 286 -15.83 28.52 -42.53
C THR A 286 -16.35 28.58 -41.09
N ASN A 287 -17.65 28.32 -40.88
CA ASN A 287 -18.31 28.29 -39.58
C ASN A 287 -18.56 26.87 -39.03
N CYS A 288 -18.06 25.82 -39.71
CA CYS A 288 -18.32 24.44 -39.30
C CYS A 288 -17.79 24.14 -37.90
N GLY A 289 -16.67 24.76 -37.49
CA GLY A 289 -16.11 24.62 -36.15
C GLY A 289 -17.07 24.98 -35.02
N ASP A 290 -17.94 25.98 -35.23
CA ASP A 290 -18.89 26.51 -34.24
C ASP A 290 -20.27 25.83 -34.31
N ALA A 291 -20.40 24.76 -35.09
CA ALA A 291 -21.64 24.01 -35.29
C ALA A 291 -22.26 23.58 -33.96
N LYS A 292 -23.58 23.79 -33.85
CA LYS A 292 -24.37 23.37 -32.69
C LYS A 292 -25.50 22.47 -33.15
N LEU A 293 -25.73 21.39 -32.40
CA LEU A 293 -26.82 20.47 -32.66
C LEU A 293 -28.17 21.21 -32.62
N ASN A 294 -28.95 21.07 -33.67
CA ASN A 294 -30.34 21.51 -33.73
C ASN A 294 -31.18 20.69 -32.72
N PRO A 295 -31.68 21.31 -31.63
CA PRO A 295 -32.34 20.58 -30.56
C PRO A 295 -33.70 19.98 -30.97
N THR A 296 -34.26 20.35 -32.14
CA THR A 296 -35.52 19.80 -32.65
C THR A 296 -35.36 18.43 -33.28
N VAL A 297 -34.13 18.07 -33.70
CA VAL A 297 -33.78 16.79 -34.32
C VAL A 297 -33.72 15.65 -33.30
N VAL A 298 -33.38 15.97 -32.04
CA VAL A 298 -33.13 14.99 -30.98
C VAL A 298 -34.31 14.04 -30.79
N GLY A 299 -34.06 12.75 -30.99
CA GLY A 299 -35.05 11.68 -30.82
C GLY A 299 -36.18 11.64 -31.86
N LYS A 300 -36.01 12.29 -33.01
CA LYS A 300 -36.97 12.19 -34.13
C LYS A 300 -36.66 10.98 -35.01
N SER A 301 -37.69 10.47 -35.69
CA SER A 301 -37.55 9.32 -36.59
C SER A 301 -36.74 9.70 -37.84
N PRO A 302 -36.09 8.74 -38.51
CA PRO A 302 -35.31 9.02 -39.72
C PRO A 302 -36.20 9.61 -40.83
N GLN A 303 -37.46 9.18 -40.96
CA GLN A 303 -38.42 9.72 -41.94
C GLN A 303 -38.68 11.21 -41.71
N TRP A 304 -38.92 11.60 -40.46
CA TRP A 304 -39.16 13.00 -40.11
C TRP A 304 -37.92 13.85 -40.38
N ILE A 305 -36.73 13.35 -40.00
CA ILE A 305 -35.48 14.08 -40.22
C ILE A 305 -35.23 14.31 -41.71
N ALA A 306 -35.42 13.27 -42.54
CA ALA A 306 -35.26 13.39 -43.99
C ALA A 306 -36.23 14.43 -44.59
N GLU A 307 -37.51 14.35 -44.20
CA GLU A 307 -38.55 15.29 -44.67
C GLU A 307 -38.21 16.73 -44.32
N GLN A 308 -37.80 16.99 -43.07
CA GLN A 308 -37.42 18.33 -42.63
C GLN A 308 -36.11 18.83 -43.26
N ALA A 309 -35.19 17.93 -43.58
CA ALA A 309 -33.99 18.24 -44.35
C ALA A 309 -34.27 18.46 -45.85
N GLY A 310 -35.47 18.15 -46.34
CA GLY A 310 -35.89 18.38 -47.72
C GLY A 310 -35.61 17.23 -48.68
N PHE A 311 -35.65 15.99 -48.20
CA PHE A 311 -35.67 14.77 -49.02
C PHE A 311 -36.58 13.70 -48.39
N THR A 312 -36.71 12.52 -49.01
CA THR A 312 -37.54 11.44 -48.50
C THR A 312 -36.75 10.14 -48.42
N VAL A 313 -37.11 9.30 -47.45
CA VAL A 313 -36.57 7.94 -47.28
C VAL A 313 -37.72 6.94 -47.23
N PRO A 314 -37.48 5.64 -47.48
CA PRO A 314 -38.48 4.59 -47.29
C PRO A 314 -39.15 4.61 -45.91
N ALA A 315 -40.42 4.22 -45.85
CA ALA A 315 -41.21 4.26 -44.62
C ALA A 315 -40.68 3.32 -43.53
N ASP A 316 -39.96 2.27 -43.91
CA ASP A 316 -39.34 1.26 -43.05
C ASP A 316 -37.88 1.56 -42.71
N THR A 317 -37.33 2.72 -43.10
CA THR A 317 -35.96 3.11 -42.76
C THR A 317 -35.72 3.08 -41.25
N SER A 318 -34.67 2.36 -40.82
CA SER A 318 -34.29 2.20 -39.42
C SER A 318 -33.38 3.34 -38.94
N ILE A 319 -32.31 3.62 -39.71
CA ILE A 319 -31.35 4.70 -39.49
C ILE A 319 -30.89 5.29 -40.84
N ILE A 320 -30.36 6.51 -40.84
CA ILE A 320 -29.73 7.14 -42.01
C ILE A 320 -28.21 7.05 -41.86
N LEU A 321 -27.54 6.49 -42.87
CA LEU A 321 -26.08 6.45 -42.99
C LEU A 321 -25.61 7.60 -43.87
N ALA A 322 -24.54 8.27 -43.45
CA ALA A 322 -23.89 9.33 -44.21
C ALA A 322 -22.39 9.09 -44.30
N GLU A 323 -21.87 8.84 -45.50
CA GLU A 323 -20.43 8.72 -45.73
C GLU A 323 -19.74 10.06 -45.49
N VAL A 324 -18.67 10.05 -44.68
CA VAL A 324 -17.88 11.23 -44.34
C VAL A 324 -16.40 10.99 -44.63
N GLY A 325 -15.67 12.06 -44.93
CA GLY A 325 -14.27 11.96 -45.38
C GLY A 325 -13.23 12.02 -44.25
N SER A 326 -13.58 12.58 -43.09
CA SER A 326 -12.65 12.79 -41.97
C SER A 326 -13.41 12.96 -40.66
N VAL A 327 -12.68 12.95 -39.54
CA VAL A 327 -13.20 13.27 -38.20
C VAL A 327 -12.69 14.63 -37.77
N GLY A 328 -13.57 15.46 -37.20
CA GLY A 328 -13.17 16.70 -36.53
C GLY A 328 -14.02 17.92 -36.87
N PRO A 329 -13.55 19.14 -36.49
CA PRO A 329 -14.35 20.37 -36.54
C PRO A 329 -14.92 20.73 -37.92
N GLN A 330 -14.28 20.26 -39.00
CA GLN A 330 -14.65 20.53 -40.39
C GLN A 330 -15.71 19.58 -40.95
N GLU A 331 -16.09 18.52 -40.22
CA GLU A 331 -17.07 17.52 -40.66
C GLU A 331 -18.20 17.41 -39.61
N PRO A 332 -19.34 18.08 -39.81
CA PRO A 332 -20.35 18.26 -38.77
C PRO A 332 -21.03 16.96 -38.36
N LEU A 333 -21.21 16.02 -39.29
CA LEU A 333 -21.85 14.74 -38.98
C LEU A 333 -20.98 13.80 -38.11
N THR A 334 -19.71 14.14 -37.85
CA THR A 334 -18.87 13.41 -36.88
C THR A 334 -19.04 13.87 -35.43
N ARG A 335 -19.91 14.84 -35.15
CA ARG A 335 -20.29 15.24 -33.79
C ARG A 335 -21.41 14.35 -33.21
N GLU A 336 -21.72 14.53 -31.93
CA GLU A 336 -22.90 13.92 -31.30
C GLU A 336 -24.21 14.44 -31.93
N LYS A 337 -25.09 13.53 -32.36
CA LYS A 337 -26.33 13.84 -33.09
C LYS A 337 -27.61 13.56 -32.30
N LEU A 338 -27.56 12.67 -31.31
CA LEU A 338 -28.72 12.18 -30.51
C LEU A 338 -29.98 11.87 -31.35
N ALA A 339 -29.76 11.30 -32.53
CA ALA A 339 -30.74 11.03 -33.56
C ALA A 339 -30.31 9.78 -34.37
N PRO A 340 -31.21 9.11 -35.12
CA PRO A 340 -30.91 7.91 -35.89
C PRO A 340 -30.18 8.25 -37.22
N VAL A 341 -29.12 9.06 -37.13
CA VAL A 341 -28.20 9.42 -38.21
C VAL A 341 -26.79 9.00 -37.79
N LEU A 342 -26.09 8.22 -38.63
CA LEU A 342 -24.79 7.62 -38.33
C LEU A 342 -23.79 7.98 -39.42
N ALA A 343 -22.62 8.50 -39.04
CA ALA A 343 -21.53 8.72 -39.97
C ALA A 343 -20.87 7.39 -40.35
N VAL A 344 -20.45 7.23 -41.60
CA VAL A 344 -19.72 6.05 -42.10
C VAL A 344 -18.34 6.48 -42.55
N LEU A 345 -17.32 5.86 -41.96
CA LEU A 345 -15.90 6.09 -42.23
C LEU A 345 -15.27 4.81 -42.76
N ARG A 346 -14.38 4.95 -43.73
CA ARG A 346 -13.59 3.85 -44.32
C ARG A 346 -12.15 3.91 -43.82
N ALA A 347 -11.66 2.83 -43.24
CA ALA A 347 -10.28 2.68 -42.76
C ALA A 347 -9.50 1.73 -43.68
N THR A 348 -8.38 2.19 -44.22
CA THR A 348 -7.52 1.39 -45.11
C THR A 348 -6.60 0.43 -44.36
N THR A 349 -6.42 0.64 -43.06
CA THR A 349 -5.63 -0.20 -42.17
C THR A 349 -6.25 -0.21 -40.78
N THR A 350 -5.94 -1.24 -40.00
CA THR A 350 -6.37 -1.34 -38.60
C THR A 350 -5.89 -0.17 -37.76
N GLU A 351 -4.65 0.28 -37.97
CA GLU A 351 -4.09 1.47 -37.32
C GLU A 351 -4.93 2.72 -37.61
N GLN A 352 -5.33 2.92 -38.88
CA GLN A 352 -6.20 4.04 -39.24
C GLN A 352 -7.58 3.92 -38.58
N GLY A 353 -8.12 2.70 -38.46
CA GLY A 353 -9.38 2.44 -37.75
C GLY A 353 -9.34 2.88 -36.29
N ILE A 354 -8.27 2.51 -35.58
CA ILE A 354 -8.02 2.95 -34.20
C ILE A 354 -7.85 4.48 -34.15
N ALA A 355 -7.04 5.06 -35.04
CA ALA A 355 -6.77 6.50 -35.07
C ALA A 355 -8.03 7.35 -35.31
N LEU A 356 -8.95 6.88 -36.18
CA LEU A 356 -10.24 7.54 -36.38
C LEU A 356 -11.13 7.43 -35.13
N ALA A 357 -11.09 6.30 -34.41
CA ALA A 357 -11.80 6.16 -33.15
C ALA A 357 -11.23 7.06 -32.05
N GLU A 358 -9.90 7.19 -31.95
CA GLU A 358 -9.23 8.15 -31.07
C GLU A 358 -9.70 9.58 -31.37
N GLN A 359 -9.68 9.99 -32.64
CA GLN A 359 -10.13 11.32 -33.06
C GLN A 359 -11.61 11.57 -32.71
N MET A 360 -12.49 10.59 -32.90
CA MET A 360 -13.92 10.72 -32.56
C MET A 360 -14.11 10.96 -31.07
N VAL A 361 -13.41 10.21 -30.21
CA VAL A 361 -13.52 10.37 -28.75
C VAL A 361 -12.88 11.67 -28.29
N GLU A 362 -11.73 12.06 -28.84
CA GLU A 362 -11.09 13.35 -28.52
C GLU A 362 -11.94 14.54 -28.97
N PHE A 363 -12.75 14.35 -30.01
CA PHE A 363 -13.67 15.33 -30.52
C PHE A 363 -15.05 15.22 -29.85
N ASP A 364 -15.22 15.90 -28.71
CA ASP A 364 -16.48 16.00 -27.95
C ASP A 364 -17.01 14.68 -27.35
N GLY A 365 -16.18 13.63 -27.23
CA GLY A 365 -16.56 12.33 -26.64
C GLY A 365 -15.72 11.87 -25.43
N LEU A 366 -14.79 12.71 -24.95
CA LEU A 366 -13.74 12.32 -24.01
C LEU A 366 -14.29 11.62 -22.76
N GLY A 367 -13.77 10.42 -22.52
CA GLY A 367 -14.10 9.61 -21.35
C GLY A 367 -15.47 8.94 -21.40
N HIS A 368 -16.31 9.15 -22.41
CA HIS A 368 -17.64 8.55 -22.44
C HIS A 368 -17.61 7.07 -22.83
N SER A 369 -17.73 6.74 -24.12
CA SER A 369 -17.81 5.36 -24.60
C SER A 369 -17.16 5.22 -25.97
N ALA A 370 -16.68 4.01 -26.28
CA ALA A 370 -16.24 3.59 -27.60
C ALA A 370 -16.57 2.11 -27.79
N ALA A 371 -16.81 1.68 -29.02
CA ALA A 371 -17.12 0.29 -29.34
C ALA A 371 -16.13 -0.28 -30.37
N ILE A 372 -15.79 -1.55 -30.20
CA ILE A 372 -14.98 -2.32 -31.15
C ILE A 372 -15.63 -3.67 -31.41
N HIS A 373 -15.70 -4.06 -32.68
CA HIS A 373 -16.11 -5.40 -33.11
C HIS A 373 -14.92 -6.05 -33.78
N THR A 374 -14.41 -7.13 -33.20
CA THR A 374 -13.28 -7.91 -33.69
C THR A 374 -13.31 -9.32 -33.09
N ARG A 375 -12.56 -10.27 -33.65
CA ARG A 375 -12.29 -11.57 -33.03
C ARG A 375 -10.89 -11.65 -32.41
N ASP A 376 -10.14 -10.56 -32.44
CA ASP A 376 -8.82 -10.43 -31.85
C ASP A 376 -8.91 -9.77 -30.46
N ASP A 377 -8.64 -10.56 -29.42
CA ASP A 377 -8.67 -10.09 -28.04
C ASP A 377 -7.52 -9.11 -27.76
N ALA A 378 -6.34 -9.30 -28.37
CA ALA A 378 -5.19 -8.41 -28.19
C ALA A 378 -5.46 -7.03 -28.80
N LEU A 379 -6.14 -7.00 -29.95
CA LEU A 379 -6.58 -5.75 -30.56
C LEU A 379 -7.62 -5.02 -29.70
N THR A 380 -8.50 -5.77 -29.02
CA THR A 380 -9.47 -5.18 -28.09
C THR A 380 -8.76 -4.49 -26.92
N GLU A 381 -7.71 -5.12 -26.37
CA GLU A 381 -6.85 -4.52 -25.33
C GLU A 381 -6.09 -3.30 -25.85
N GLU A 382 -5.51 -3.37 -27.05
CA GLU A 382 -4.83 -2.25 -27.69
C GLU A 382 -5.77 -1.05 -27.88
N PHE A 383 -6.95 -1.29 -28.46
CA PHE A 383 -7.98 -0.28 -28.66
C PHE A 383 -8.36 0.39 -27.33
N GLY A 384 -8.56 -0.42 -26.27
CA GLY A 384 -8.88 0.10 -24.94
C GLY A 384 -7.75 0.87 -24.27
N SER A 385 -6.49 0.56 -24.59
CA SER A 385 -5.33 1.30 -24.08
C SER A 385 -5.14 2.67 -24.75
N ARG A 386 -5.63 2.83 -25.99
CA ARG A 386 -5.42 4.00 -26.84
C ARG A 386 -6.58 4.97 -26.81
N VAL A 387 -7.81 4.47 -27.01
CA VAL A 387 -9.01 5.30 -27.11
C VAL A 387 -9.41 5.78 -25.73
N LYS A 388 -9.42 7.11 -25.53
CA LYS A 388 -9.69 7.78 -24.23
C LYS A 388 -11.16 7.72 -23.80
N ALA A 389 -11.78 6.55 -23.84
CA ALA A 389 -13.13 6.28 -23.35
C ALA A 389 -13.07 5.45 -22.05
N VAL A 390 -13.94 5.74 -21.09
CA VAL A 390 -14.01 4.93 -19.85
C VAL A 390 -14.70 3.59 -20.10
N ARG A 391 -15.69 3.55 -21.00
CA ARG A 391 -16.41 2.33 -21.38
C ARG A 391 -16.00 1.91 -22.79
N VAL A 392 -15.18 0.88 -22.87
CA VAL A 392 -14.83 0.22 -24.13
C VAL A 392 -15.73 -1.01 -24.28
N ILE A 393 -16.60 -1.00 -25.28
CA ILE A 393 -17.62 -2.03 -25.50
C ILE A 393 -17.17 -2.93 -26.64
N ALA A 394 -16.77 -4.15 -26.29
CA ALA A 394 -16.35 -5.14 -27.27
C ALA A 394 -17.55 -5.97 -27.73
N ASN A 395 -17.76 -6.06 -29.05
CA ASN A 395 -18.68 -7.01 -29.69
C ASN A 395 -20.14 -6.94 -29.19
N ALA A 396 -20.63 -5.74 -28.91
CA ALA A 396 -21.98 -5.50 -28.39
C ALA A 396 -22.51 -4.12 -28.80
N PRO A 397 -23.84 -3.90 -28.81
CA PRO A 397 -24.44 -2.59 -29.08
C PRO A 397 -24.02 -1.55 -28.03
N SER A 398 -23.48 -0.39 -28.44
CA SER A 398 -22.87 0.56 -27.51
C SER A 398 -23.86 1.21 -26.55
N SER A 399 -25.09 1.51 -26.97
CA SER A 399 -26.11 2.10 -26.08
C SER A 399 -26.45 1.17 -24.91
N LEU A 400 -26.73 -0.10 -25.21
CA LEU A 400 -27.15 -1.09 -24.21
C LEU A 400 -25.95 -1.65 -23.44
N GLY A 401 -24.80 -1.79 -24.09
CA GLY A 401 -23.54 -2.16 -23.43
C GLY A 401 -23.03 -1.05 -22.52
N GLY A 402 -23.15 0.22 -22.91
CA GLY A 402 -22.65 1.36 -22.15
C GLY A 402 -23.42 1.60 -20.85
N ILE A 403 -24.74 1.39 -20.86
CA ILE A 403 -25.57 1.48 -19.64
C ILE A 403 -25.35 0.30 -18.69
N GLY A 404 -24.90 -0.85 -19.16
CA GLY A 404 -24.45 -2.00 -18.36
C GLY A 404 -25.49 -3.11 -18.14
N ASP A 405 -25.05 -4.24 -17.58
CA ASP A 405 -25.81 -5.45 -17.18
C ASP A 405 -26.52 -6.25 -18.29
N ILE A 406 -26.85 -5.64 -19.43
CA ILE A 406 -27.60 -6.30 -20.51
C ILE A 406 -26.68 -7.16 -21.40
N TYR A 407 -25.56 -6.61 -21.84
CA TYR A 407 -24.60 -7.27 -22.74
C TYR A 407 -23.23 -7.50 -22.10
N ASN A 408 -22.99 -6.94 -20.91
CA ASN A 408 -21.73 -7.02 -20.19
C ASN A 408 -21.96 -6.86 -18.68
N ALA A 409 -20.89 -6.95 -17.90
CA ALA A 409 -20.93 -6.85 -16.45
C ALA A 409 -20.70 -5.42 -15.91
N PHE A 410 -20.86 -4.37 -16.73
CA PHE A 410 -20.82 -3.00 -16.22
C PHE A 410 -22.01 -2.75 -15.31
N ILE A 411 -21.82 -1.90 -14.30
CA ILE A 411 -22.88 -1.54 -13.35
C ILE A 411 -24.04 -0.87 -14.12
N PRO A 412 -25.30 -1.31 -13.96
CA PRO A 412 -26.42 -0.72 -14.67
C PRO A 412 -26.66 0.72 -14.20
N SER A 413 -26.66 1.68 -15.12
CA SER A 413 -26.79 3.11 -14.80
C SER A 413 -27.32 3.96 -15.94
N LEU A 414 -27.93 5.09 -15.57
CA LEU A 414 -28.33 6.17 -16.48
C LEU A 414 -27.59 7.48 -16.17
N THR A 415 -26.48 7.38 -15.43
CA THR A 415 -25.51 8.45 -15.16
C THR A 415 -24.12 7.88 -15.41
N LEU A 416 -23.60 8.10 -16.61
CA LEU A 416 -22.34 7.52 -17.08
C LEU A 416 -21.21 8.52 -16.88
N GLY A 417 -20.37 8.31 -15.86
CA GLY A 417 -19.29 9.23 -15.53
C GLY A 417 -18.12 9.13 -16.51
N CYS A 418 -17.63 10.26 -17.00
CA CYS A 418 -16.57 10.31 -18.02
C CYS A 418 -15.14 10.44 -17.46
N GLY A 419 -14.96 10.30 -16.13
CA GLY A 419 -13.66 10.40 -15.49
C GLY A 419 -12.96 11.75 -15.72
N SER A 420 -11.65 11.79 -15.49
CA SER A 420 -10.85 13.01 -15.65
C SER A 420 -10.82 13.51 -17.09
N TYR A 421 -10.96 12.63 -18.09
CA TYR A 421 -11.04 12.99 -19.50
C TYR A 421 -12.23 13.91 -19.79
N GLY A 422 -13.41 13.59 -19.26
CA GLY A 422 -14.62 14.41 -19.39
C GLY A 422 -14.81 15.43 -18.27
N HIS A 423 -13.77 15.75 -17.49
CA HIS A 423 -13.83 16.63 -16.32
C HIS A 423 -14.87 16.20 -15.27
N ASN A 424 -14.96 14.90 -14.99
CA ASN A 424 -15.80 14.32 -13.96
C ASN A 424 -14.98 13.67 -12.84
N SER A 425 -15.52 13.69 -11.63
CA SER A 425 -14.96 13.04 -10.43
C SER A 425 -15.14 11.52 -10.39
N VAL A 426 -15.92 10.95 -11.32
CA VAL A 426 -16.24 9.53 -11.38
C VAL A 426 -16.04 9.00 -12.81
N SER A 427 -15.32 7.88 -12.91
CA SER A 427 -14.99 7.17 -14.16
C SER A 427 -15.64 5.79 -14.19
N ASN A 428 -16.92 5.71 -13.85
CA ASN A 428 -17.71 4.49 -13.90
C ASN A 428 -19.19 4.84 -14.08
N ASN A 429 -20.01 3.83 -14.28
CA ASN A 429 -21.46 3.91 -14.19
C ASN A 429 -21.85 4.19 -12.73
N VAL A 430 -22.47 5.33 -12.47
CA VAL A 430 -22.84 5.75 -11.11
C VAL A 430 -23.89 4.81 -10.54
N SER A 431 -23.77 4.43 -9.29
CA SER A 431 -24.73 3.58 -8.56
C SER A 431 -24.73 3.90 -7.06
N ALA A 432 -25.43 3.08 -6.27
CA ALA A 432 -25.58 3.21 -4.82
C ALA A 432 -24.22 3.32 -4.09
N VAL A 433 -23.19 2.62 -4.56
CA VAL A 433 -21.83 2.66 -3.98
C VAL A 433 -21.23 4.08 -3.98
N ASN A 434 -21.67 4.96 -4.88
CA ASN A 434 -21.18 6.34 -4.96
C ASN A 434 -21.93 7.30 -4.02
N LEU A 435 -22.96 6.82 -3.32
CA LEU A 435 -23.84 7.62 -2.45
C LEU A 435 -23.66 7.28 -0.96
N ILE A 436 -22.53 6.67 -0.59
CA ILE A 436 -22.15 6.43 0.80
C ILE A 436 -20.77 6.98 1.11
N ASN A 437 -20.58 7.42 2.35
CA ASN A 437 -19.28 7.56 2.98
C ASN A 437 -18.93 6.24 3.69
N VAL A 438 -17.70 5.76 3.50
CA VAL A 438 -17.20 4.57 4.21
C VAL A 438 -16.29 5.02 5.35
N LYS A 439 -16.80 4.94 6.57
CA LYS A 439 -16.03 5.19 7.80
C LYS A 439 -15.22 3.94 8.14
N ARG A 440 -13.91 4.10 8.35
CA ARG A 440 -12.99 3.01 8.69
C ARG A 440 -12.58 3.09 10.15
N VAL A 441 -12.83 2.01 10.90
CA VAL A 441 -12.38 1.82 12.28
C VAL A 441 -11.16 0.89 12.26
N GLY A 442 -9.99 1.41 12.64
CA GLY A 442 -8.75 0.64 12.73
C GLY A 442 -8.45 0.23 14.17
N ARG A 443 -8.24 -1.07 14.40
CA ARG A 443 -7.80 -1.64 15.68
C ARG A 443 -6.27 -1.54 15.81
N ARG A 444 -5.75 -1.42 17.05
CA ARG A 444 -4.32 -1.61 17.33
C ARG A 444 -3.91 -3.03 16.94
N ASN A 445 -2.91 -3.14 16.07
CA ASN A 445 -2.27 -4.40 15.73
C ASN A 445 -0.81 -4.37 16.15
N ASN A 446 -0.32 -5.50 16.65
CA ASN A 446 1.09 -5.67 16.92
C ASN A 446 1.81 -6.02 15.61
N ASN A 447 3.05 -5.56 15.49
CA ASN A 447 3.94 -6.06 14.44
C ASN A 447 4.18 -7.56 14.68
N LEU A 448 4.18 -8.37 13.62
CA LEU A 448 4.71 -9.72 13.71
C LEU A 448 6.17 -9.63 14.18
N GLN A 449 6.47 -10.27 15.29
CA GLN A 449 7.83 -10.47 15.77
C GLN A 449 8.33 -11.83 15.25
N TRP A 450 9.63 -11.92 15.03
CA TRP A 450 10.27 -13.17 14.62
C TRP A 450 11.25 -13.59 15.70
N PHE A 451 11.41 -14.90 15.82
CA PHE A 451 12.48 -15.50 16.60
C PHE A 451 13.30 -16.36 15.64
N LYS A 452 14.45 -15.83 15.21
CA LYS A 452 15.38 -16.48 14.30
C LYS A 452 16.74 -16.60 14.95
N VAL A 453 17.21 -17.83 14.99
CA VAL A 453 18.53 -18.26 15.42
C VAL A 453 19.01 -19.29 14.40
N PRO A 454 20.30 -19.67 14.36
CA PRO A 454 20.77 -20.75 13.51
C PRO A 454 19.91 -22.00 13.67
N ALA A 455 19.62 -22.68 12.57
CA ALA A 455 18.78 -23.88 12.59
C ALA A 455 19.43 -25.03 13.39
N LYS A 456 20.77 -25.00 13.53
CA LYS A 456 21.55 -26.01 14.24
C LYS A 456 22.57 -25.31 15.14
N THR A 457 22.51 -25.63 16.42
CA THR A 457 23.45 -25.14 17.43
C THR A 457 24.02 -26.34 18.19
N TYR A 458 25.32 -26.56 18.04
CA TYR A 458 26.05 -27.62 18.76
C TYR A 458 26.86 -27.00 19.87
N PHE A 459 26.82 -27.58 21.06
CA PHE A 459 27.58 -27.14 22.22
C PHE A 459 28.14 -28.37 22.96
N GLU A 460 28.97 -28.15 23.97
CA GLU A 460 29.79 -29.13 24.75
C GLU A 460 31.28 -29.13 24.35
N PRO A 461 32.19 -29.53 25.27
CA PRO A 461 33.61 -29.67 24.95
C PRO A 461 33.86 -30.57 23.73
N ASN A 462 34.67 -30.08 22.79
CA ASN A 462 34.99 -30.74 21.51
C ASN A 462 33.80 -30.81 20.51
N ALA A 463 32.80 -29.94 20.64
CA ALA A 463 31.68 -29.85 19.70
C ALA A 463 32.10 -29.62 18.24
N ILE A 464 33.31 -29.09 17.99
CA ILE A 464 33.87 -28.96 16.63
C ILE A 464 33.91 -30.30 15.87
N ARG A 465 33.87 -31.44 16.56
CA ARG A 465 33.75 -32.78 15.96
C ARG A 465 32.56 -32.91 15.01
N TYR A 466 31.50 -32.12 15.19
CA TYR A 466 30.35 -32.12 14.28
C TYR A 466 30.75 -31.80 12.84
N LEU A 467 31.82 -31.03 12.61
CA LEU A 467 32.35 -30.78 11.27
C LEU A 467 32.76 -32.07 10.54
N GLN A 468 33.00 -33.18 11.25
CA GLN A 468 33.25 -34.49 10.65
C GLN A 468 31.97 -35.10 10.05
N ASP A 469 30.82 -34.87 10.70
CA ASP A 469 29.53 -35.49 10.36
C ASP A 469 28.61 -34.57 9.56
N MET A 470 28.97 -33.28 9.43
CA MET A 470 28.19 -32.30 8.68
C MET A 470 28.04 -32.71 7.21
N PRO A 471 26.82 -32.74 6.65
CA PRO A 471 26.59 -33.11 5.25
C PRO A 471 27.07 -32.00 4.30
N ASP A 472 27.30 -32.36 3.03
CA ASP A 472 27.55 -31.43 1.92
C ASP A 472 28.76 -30.48 2.12
N VAL A 473 29.82 -31.00 2.73
CA VAL A 473 31.09 -30.29 2.93
C VAL A 473 32.17 -30.90 2.03
N GLU A 474 32.53 -30.21 0.95
CA GLU A 474 33.59 -30.61 0.02
C GLU A 474 34.67 -29.52 -0.15
N ARG A 475 34.27 -28.25 -0.14
CA ARG A 475 35.13 -27.07 -0.36
C ARG A 475 34.90 -26.05 0.74
N VAL A 476 35.85 -25.97 1.67
CA VAL A 476 35.76 -25.11 2.85
C VAL A 476 36.68 -23.90 2.72
N THR A 477 36.11 -22.71 2.92
CA THR A 477 36.90 -21.51 3.22
C THR A 477 36.82 -21.22 4.73
N ILE A 478 37.97 -21.24 5.42
CA ILE A 478 38.09 -20.83 6.82
C ILE A 478 38.40 -19.33 6.86
N VAL A 479 37.54 -18.55 7.48
CA VAL A 479 37.70 -17.10 7.71
C VAL A 479 38.05 -16.87 9.17
N THR A 480 39.18 -16.25 9.44
CA THR A 480 39.75 -16.09 10.78
C THR A 480 40.69 -14.88 10.86
N ASP A 481 41.19 -14.60 12.05
CA ASP A 481 42.34 -13.70 12.27
C ASP A 481 43.65 -14.49 12.46
N ALA A 482 44.78 -13.78 12.36
CA ALA A 482 46.13 -14.35 12.47
C ALA A 482 46.45 -14.90 13.88
N THR A 483 45.75 -14.42 14.92
CA THR A 483 45.94 -14.89 16.29
C THR A 483 45.43 -16.32 16.42
N MET A 484 44.25 -16.63 15.86
CA MET A 484 43.68 -17.98 15.90
C MET A 484 44.54 -19.00 15.16
N THR A 485 45.17 -18.59 14.04
CA THR A 485 46.18 -19.40 13.34
C THR A 485 47.37 -19.67 14.26
N THR A 486 47.93 -18.62 14.88
CA THR A 486 49.10 -18.73 15.77
C THR A 486 48.82 -19.59 17.02
N LEU A 487 47.60 -19.57 17.54
CA LEU A 487 47.19 -20.37 18.70
C LEU A 487 46.95 -21.85 18.36
N GLY A 488 46.98 -22.23 17.07
CA GLY A 488 46.77 -23.58 16.55
C GLY A 488 45.30 -24.00 16.50
N PHE A 489 44.35 -23.06 16.51
CA PHE A 489 42.92 -23.38 16.44
C PHE A 489 42.48 -23.73 15.02
N VAL A 490 43.06 -23.08 14.01
CA VAL A 490 42.85 -23.44 12.60
C VAL A 490 43.29 -24.90 12.36
N ASP A 491 44.44 -25.31 12.90
CA ASP A 491 44.94 -26.69 12.79
C ASP A 491 43.97 -27.71 13.38
N LYS A 492 43.28 -27.38 14.48
CA LYS A 492 42.25 -28.25 15.06
C LYS A 492 41.05 -28.42 14.12
N ILE A 493 40.59 -27.34 13.48
CA ILE A 493 39.51 -27.41 12.48
C ILE A 493 39.95 -28.29 11.30
N ILE A 494 41.17 -28.10 10.81
CA ILE A 494 41.75 -28.89 9.73
C ILE A 494 41.86 -30.36 10.12
N ASP A 495 42.29 -30.68 11.34
CA ASP A 495 42.36 -32.06 11.84
C ASP A 495 40.98 -32.74 11.84
N VAL A 496 39.93 -32.05 12.31
CA VAL A 496 38.57 -32.59 12.28
C VAL A 496 38.09 -32.80 10.83
N LEU A 497 38.32 -31.83 9.94
CA LEU A 497 37.94 -31.95 8.52
C LEU A 497 38.69 -33.08 7.81
N ASN A 498 39.96 -33.33 8.16
CA ASN A 498 40.76 -34.44 7.61
C ASN A 498 40.32 -35.83 8.07
N ARG A 499 39.55 -35.92 9.17
CA ARG A 499 38.97 -37.18 9.67
C ARG A 499 37.68 -37.57 8.94
N ARG A 500 37.17 -36.73 8.03
CA ARG A 500 36.00 -37.03 7.20
C ARG A 500 36.29 -38.19 6.24
N HIS A 501 35.22 -38.89 5.83
CA HIS A 501 35.32 -39.95 4.82
C HIS A 501 35.67 -39.41 3.43
N SER A 502 35.19 -38.20 3.10
CA SER A 502 35.53 -37.48 1.87
C SER A 502 36.68 -36.49 2.11
N LYS A 503 37.55 -36.32 1.11
CA LYS A 503 38.59 -35.29 1.16
C LYS A 503 37.97 -33.92 0.96
N VAL A 504 38.35 -32.97 1.82
CA VAL A 504 37.90 -31.58 1.75
C VAL A 504 39.00 -30.70 1.16
N ALA A 505 38.66 -29.87 0.17
CA ALA A 505 39.53 -28.81 -0.31
C ALA A 505 39.45 -27.62 0.65
N LEU A 506 40.61 -27.03 1.00
CA LEU A 506 40.69 -25.96 2.00
C LEU A 506 41.27 -24.67 1.40
N GLN A 507 40.64 -23.55 1.74
CA GLN A 507 41.17 -22.20 1.60
C GLN A 507 41.15 -21.53 2.98
N ILE A 508 42.20 -20.78 3.32
CA ILE A 508 42.29 -20.03 4.58
C ILE A 508 42.39 -18.55 4.25
N ILE A 509 41.53 -17.75 4.88
CA ILE A 509 41.57 -16.29 4.89
C ILE A 509 41.78 -15.88 6.35
N ASP A 510 43.03 -15.66 6.75
CA ASP A 510 43.45 -15.39 8.13
C ASP A 510 43.89 -13.94 8.39
N GLN A 511 43.63 -13.04 7.44
CA GLN A 511 44.00 -11.63 7.52
C GLN A 511 42.83 -10.71 7.91
N VAL A 512 41.82 -11.24 8.61
CA VAL A 512 40.74 -10.39 9.13
C VAL A 512 41.27 -9.54 10.29
N GLU A 513 41.24 -8.23 10.11
CA GLU A 513 41.58 -7.26 11.14
C GLU A 513 40.46 -7.10 12.20
N PRO A 514 40.79 -6.67 13.43
CA PRO A 514 39.78 -6.15 14.35
C PRO A 514 38.97 -5.04 13.68
N GLU A 515 37.64 -5.06 13.82
CA GLU A 515 36.73 -4.11 13.17
C GLU A 515 36.84 -4.10 11.63
N PRO A 516 36.48 -5.23 10.97
CA PRO A 516 36.82 -5.51 9.58
C PRO A 516 36.28 -4.45 8.61
N SER A 517 37.09 -4.10 7.62
CA SER A 517 36.78 -3.06 6.64
C SER A 517 35.95 -3.55 5.46
N VAL A 518 35.28 -2.62 4.77
CA VAL A 518 34.61 -2.87 3.48
C VAL A 518 35.57 -3.54 2.48
N ARG A 519 36.83 -3.10 2.46
CA ARG A 519 37.85 -3.65 1.57
C ARG A 519 38.17 -5.11 1.89
N THR A 520 38.27 -5.45 3.18
CA THR A 520 38.54 -6.83 3.62
C THR A 520 37.43 -7.78 3.17
N VAL A 521 36.17 -7.42 3.36
CA VAL A 521 35.04 -8.29 2.96
C VAL A 521 34.88 -8.42 1.44
N GLN A 522 35.17 -7.36 0.68
CA GLN A 522 35.18 -7.41 -0.79
C GLN A 522 36.29 -8.32 -1.32
N ASN A 523 37.50 -8.22 -0.75
CA ASN A 523 38.62 -9.06 -1.12
C ASN A 523 38.38 -10.53 -0.75
N GLY A 524 37.84 -10.80 0.44
CA GLY A 524 37.49 -12.14 0.88
C GLY A 524 36.43 -12.78 -0.02
N ALA A 525 35.37 -12.04 -0.37
CA ALA A 525 34.36 -12.51 -1.31
C ALA A 525 34.94 -12.80 -2.70
N ALA A 526 35.90 -12.00 -3.18
CA ALA A 526 36.58 -12.26 -4.44
C ALA A 526 37.40 -13.56 -4.42
N GLN A 527 38.10 -13.82 -3.30
CA GLN A 527 38.82 -15.08 -3.10
C GLN A 527 37.86 -16.28 -3.03
N MET A 528 36.72 -16.14 -2.35
CA MET A 528 35.67 -17.16 -2.31
C MET A 528 35.07 -17.41 -3.69
N ARG A 529 34.85 -16.39 -4.54
CA ARG A 529 34.37 -16.60 -5.92
C ARG A 529 35.34 -17.41 -6.78
N HIS A 530 36.65 -17.25 -6.56
CA HIS A 530 37.65 -18.06 -7.24
C HIS A 530 37.68 -19.50 -6.72
N PHE A 531 37.63 -19.68 -5.40
CA PHE A 531 37.69 -20.98 -4.76
C PHE A 531 36.36 -21.75 -4.82
N ARG A 532 35.22 -21.07 -4.90
CA ARG A 532 33.86 -21.63 -4.87
C ARG A 532 33.64 -22.57 -3.69
N PRO A 533 33.71 -22.08 -2.44
CA PRO A 533 33.38 -22.91 -1.29
C PRO A 533 31.88 -23.26 -1.28
N ASP A 534 31.57 -24.46 -0.79
CA ASP A 534 30.21 -24.86 -0.36
C ASP A 534 29.98 -24.61 1.14
N THR A 535 31.08 -24.38 1.88
CA THR A 535 31.04 -24.16 3.33
C THR A 535 32.02 -23.05 3.70
N ILE A 536 31.54 -22.07 4.44
CA ILE A 536 32.35 -21.01 5.03
C ILE A 536 32.39 -21.26 6.54
N ILE A 537 33.59 -21.46 7.10
CA ILE A 537 33.78 -21.60 8.55
C ILE A 537 34.37 -20.30 9.07
N ALA A 538 33.59 -19.55 9.84
CA ALA A 538 34.06 -18.39 10.58
C ALA A 538 34.56 -18.83 11.96
N LEU A 539 35.88 -18.77 12.17
CA LEU A 539 36.53 -19.13 13.43
C LEU A 539 37.12 -17.87 14.07
N GLY A 540 36.71 -17.55 15.30
CA GLY A 540 37.29 -16.41 16.02
C GLY A 540 36.30 -15.67 16.90
N GLY A 541 36.60 -14.40 17.19
CA GLY A 541 35.67 -13.47 17.85
C GLY A 541 34.66 -12.84 16.87
N GLY A 542 34.02 -11.73 17.28
CA GLY A 542 33.04 -11.03 16.45
C GLY A 542 33.57 -10.58 15.08
N SER A 543 34.81 -10.07 15.03
CA SER A 543 35.38 -9.54 13.78
C SER A 543 35.49 -10.57 12.64
N PRO A 544 36.09 -11.77 12.83
CA PRO A 544 36.04 -12.82 11.81
C PRO A 544 34.63 -13.25 11.39
N MET A 545 33.68 -13.32 12.34
CA MET A 545 32.30 -13.72 12.05
C MET A 545 31.53 -12.68 11.25
N ASP A 546 31.65 -11.40 11.62
CA ASP A 546 31.02 -10.29 10.90
C ASP A 546 31.59 -10.15 9.49
N ALA A 547 32.91 -10.30 9.34
CA ALA A 547 33.56 -10.35 8.05
C ALA A 547 33.02 -11.51 7.20
N ALA A 548 32.92 -12.72 7.77
CA ALA A 548 32.44 -13.90 7.07
C ALA A 548 30.98 -13.76 6.62
N LYS A 549 30.09 -13.18 7.43
CA LYS A 549 28.68 -12.93 7.04
C LYS A 549 28.58 -12.03 5.80
N VAL A 550 29.38 -10.97 5.74
CA VAL A 550 29.35 -10.05 4.60
C VAL A 550 30.10 -10.61 3.40
N MET A 551 31.19 -11.36 3.61
CA MET A 551 31.84 -12.13 2.54
C MET A 551 30.89 -13.15 1.93
N TRP A 552 30.10 -13.85 2.76
CA TRP A 552 29.08 -14.81 2.31
C TRP A 552 28.00 -14.13 1.47
N LEU A 553 27.45 -13.00 1.92
CA LEU A 553 26.49 -12.20 1.15
C LEU A 553 27.04 -11.80 -0.23
N LEU A 554 28.24 -11.24 -0.27
CA LEU A 554 28.88 -10.77 -1.51
C LEU A 554 29.42 -11.90 -2.40
N TYR A 555 29.59 -13.10 -1.83
CA TYR A 555 29.92 -14.30 -2.57
C TYR A 555 28.70 -14.84 -3.31
N GLU A 556 27.54 -14.92 -2.64
CA GLU A 556 26.30 -15.41 -3.24
C GLU A 556 25.66 -14.40 -4.22
N HIS A 557 25.70 -13.11 -3.88
CA HIS A 557 25.03 -12.03 -4.62
C HIS A 557 26.00 -10.88 -4.95
N PRO A 558 26.89 -11.05 -5.94
CA PRO A 558 27.94 -10.08 -6.27
C PRO A 558 27.41 -8.77 -6.88
N GLU A 559 26.16 -8.73 -7.33
CA GLU A 559 25.48 -7.55 -7.86
C GLU A 559 25.07 -6.53 -6.78
N ILE A 560 25.10 -6.94 -5.50
CA ILE A 560 24.72 -6.07 -4.39
C ILE A 560 25.74 -4.96 -4.16
N ASN A 561 25.25 -3.73 -4.07
CA ASN A 561 26.04 -2.60 -3.64
C ASN A 561 26.00 -2.45 -2.12
N PHE A 562 27.17 -2.35 -1.50
CA PHE A 562 27.32 -2.20 -0.06
C PHE A 562 26.64 -0.92 0.49
N SER A 563 26.46 0.13 -0.33
CA SER A 563 25.73 1.34 0.08
C SER A 563 24.27 1.08 0.47
N ASP A 564 23.65 0.08 -0.16
CA ASP A 564 22.21 -0.18 -0.01
C ASP A 564 21.92 -0.96 1.28
N LEU A 565 22.95 -1.57 1.87
CA LEU A 565 22.87 -2.39 3.07
C LEU A 565 22.85 -1.56 4.38
N LYS A 566 23.23 -0.28 4.30
CA LYS A 566 23.51 0.59 5.46
C LYS A 566 22.28 1.35 6.01
N GLN A 567 21.09 1.13 5.46
CA GLN A 567 19.92 1.97 5.73
C GLN A 567 19.26 1.66 7.09
N LYS A 568 18.89 2.72 7.82
CA LYS A 568 18.09 2.60 9.05
C LYS A 568 16.69 2.09 8.76
N PHE A 569 16.11 1.42 9.76
CA PHE A 569 14.74 0.94 9.68
C PHE A 569 14.06 0.94 11.04
N PHE A 570 12.75 1.15 11.00
CA PHE A 570 11.85 1.00 12.15
C PHE A 570 11.26 -0.42 12.23
N ASP A 571 11.02 -1.05 11.08
CA ASP A 571 10.58 -2.44 10.95
C ASP A 571 11.46 -3.10 9.88
N VAL A 572 12.18 -4.16 10.25
CA VAL A 572 13.10 -4.89 9.36
C VAL A 572 12.42 -5.37 8.07
N ARG A 573 11.09 -5.53 8.07
CA ARG A 573 10.29 -5.94 6.89
C ARG A 573 9.96 -4.81 5.94
N LYS A 574 9.97 -3.57 6.42
CA LYS A 574 9.56 -2.37 5.66
C LYS A 574 10.75 -1.56 5.19
N ARG A 575 11.91 -2.21 5.09
CA ARG A 575 13.13 -1.59 4.57
C ARG A 575 12.94 -1.16 3.13
N ALA A 576 13.63 -0.07 2.77
CA ALA A 576 13.71 0.38 1.39
C ALA A 576 14.47 -0.63 0.51
N PHE A 577 15.43 -1.36 1.09
CA PHE A 577 16.19 -2.42 0.43
C PHE A 577 15.94 -3.77 1.11
N LYS A 578 15.73 -4.82 0.31
CA LYS A 578 15.49 -6.18 0.80
C LYS A 578 16.73 -7.04 0.54
N PHE A 579 17.28 -7.65 1.58
CA PHE A 579 18.38 -8.60 1.43
C PHE A 579 17.89 -9.84 0.65
N PRO A 580 18.75 -10.42 -0.21
CA PRO A 580 18.44 -11.65 -0.90
C PRO A 580 18.42 -12.83 0.07
N THR A 581 17.95 -13.98 -0.40
CA THR A 581 18.08 -15.22 0.37
C THR A 581 19.51 -15.72 0.25
N LEU A 582 20.10 -16.15 1.38
CA LEU A 582 21.43 -16.76 1.43
C LEU A 582 21.35 -18.26 1.70
N GLY A 583 22.40 -18.98 1.35
CA GLY A 583 22.53 -20.42 1.53
C GLY A 583 22.38 -21.23 0.25
N GLU A 584 22.35 -20.57 -0.92
CA GLU A 584 22.24 -21.26 -2.21
C GLU A 584 23.60 -21.80 -2.68
N LEU A 585 24.69 -21.05 -2.44
CA LEU A 585 26.03 -21.46 -2.86
C LEU A 585 26.87 -22.01 -1.72
N ALA A 586 26.72 -21.46 -0.51
CA ALA A 586 27.48 -21.92 0.64
C ALA A 586 26.68 -21.86 1.95
N GLN A 587 27.01 -22.74 2.89
CA GLN A 587 26.53 -22.66 4.26
C GLN A 587 27.54 -21.89 5.13
N LEU A 588 27.06 -21.06 6.06
CA LEU A 588 27.90 -20.37 7.02
C LEU A 588 27.89 -21.10 8.37
N VAL A 589 29.07 -21.52 8.82
CA VAL A 589 29.32 -22.13 10.14
C VAL A 589 30.10 -21.15 10.99
N CYS A 590 29.56 -20.75 12.14
CA CYS A 590 30.24 -19.87 13.08
C CYS A 590 30.72 -20.63 14.32
N ILE A 591 31.99 -20.46 14.67
CA ILE A 591 32.67 -21.11 15.79
C ILE A 591 33.34 -20.03 16.64
N PRO A 592 32.67 -19.55 17.71
CA PRO A 592 33.19 -18.48 18.54
C PRO A 592 34.39 -18.95 19.38
N THR A 593 35.41 -18.11 19.50
CA THR A 593 36.55 -18.30 20.41
C THR A 593 36.56 -17.29 21.56
N THR A 594 35.58 -16.38 21.58
CA THR A 594 35.29 -15.44 22.67
C THR A 594 33.88 -15.68 23.22
N SER A 595 33.61 -15.24 24.46
CA SER A 595 32.34 -15.53 25.16
C SER A 595 31.42 -14.32 25.31
N GLY A 596 31.47 -13.39 24.35
CA GLY A 596 30.81 -12.07 24.48
C GLY A 596 29.90 -11.66 23.33
N THR A 597 30.35 -11.86 22.09
CA THR A 597 29.75 -11.15 20.94
C THR A 597 28.40 -11.71 20.49
N GLY A 598 28.13 -13.00 20.70
CA GLY A 598 26.93 -13.68 20.20
C GLY A 598 26.82 -13.71 18.67
N ALA A 599 27.87 -13.31 17.95
CA ALA A 599 27.88 -13.19 16.49
C ALA A 599 27.60 -14.52 15.79
N GLU A 600 27.85 -15.65 16.46
CA GLU A 600 27.59 -16.99 15.95
C GLU A 600 26.09 -17.33 15.82
N VAL A 601 25.21 -16.56 16.47
CA VAL A 601 23.75 -16.80 16.47
C VAL A 601 22.92 -15.59 16.02
N THR A 602 23.54 -14.45 15.77
CA THR A 602 22.82 -13.21 15.48
C THR A 602 22.77 -12.86 13.99
N PRO A 603 21.76 -12.10 13.55
CA PRO A 603 21.66 -11.58 12.19
C PRO A 603 22.46 -10.29 11.94
N PHE A 604 23.40 -9.96 12.83
CA PHE A 604 24.14 -8.68 12.79
C PHE A 604 25.56 -8.87 12.27
N ALA A 605 26.08 -7.83 11.61
CA ALA A 605 27.50 -7.72 11.26
C ALA A 605 27.93 -6.25 11.30
N VAL A 606 29.06 -5.94 11.92
CA VAL A 606 29.61 -4.58 11.97
C VAL A 606 30.80 -4.48 11.02
N ILE A 607 30.69 -3.59 10.02
CA ILE A 607 31.76 -3.34 9.04
C ILE A 607 32.21 -1.89 9.09
N SER A 608 33.52 -1.68 9.18
CA SER A 608 34.15 -0.37 9.17
C SER A 608 34.37 0.16 7.76
N ASP A 609 34.25 1.47 7.59
CA ASP A 609 34.56 2.21 6.38
C ASP A 609 35.55 3.32 6.72
N PRO A 610 36.86 3.02 6.65
CA PRO A 610 37.91 3.96 7.01
C PRO A 610 37.88 5.24 6.16
N ASP A 611 37.46 5.15 4.89
CA ASP A 611 37.40 6.28 3.97
C ASP A 611 36.30 7.27 4.39
N ALA A 612 35.19 6.77 4.93
CA ALA A 612 34.09 7.57 5.46
C ALA A 612 34.21 7.90 6.97
N GLY A 613 35.15 7.26 7.68
CA GLY A 613 35.27 7.37 9.15
C GLY A 613 34.07 6.81 9.91
N LYS A 614 33.33 5.84 9.34
CA LYS A 614 32.07 5.32 9.91
C LYS A 614 32.11 3.80 10.10
N LYS A 615 31.34 3.31 11.08
CA LYS A 615 31.01 1.89 11.23
C LYS A 615 29.55 1.67 10.84
N TYR A 616 29.28 0.62 10.07
CA TYR A 616 27.94 0.29 9.63
C TYR A 616 27.47 -1.01 10.30
N PRO A 617 26.55 -0.93 11.28
CA PRO A 617 25.87 -2.12 11.79
C PRO A 617 24.86 -2.58 10.74
N LEU A 618 25.17 -3.70 10.07
CA LEU A 618 24.24 -4.41 9.21
C LEU A 618 23.37 -5.33 10.06
N ALA A 619 22.08 -5.37 9.76
CA ALA A 619 21.11 -6.11 10.55
C ALA A 619 20.08 -6.76 9.65
N ASP A 620 20.25 -8.01 9.24
CA ASP A 620 19.22 -8.71 8.46
C ASP A 620 19.21 -10.19 8.78
N TYR A 621 18.02 -10.77 8.94
CA TYR A 621 17.88 -12.18 9.24
C TYR A 621 18.45 -13.10 8.17
N ALA A 622 18.64 -12.62 6.93
CA ALA A 622 19.40 -13.34 5.90
C ALA A 622 20.84 -13.65 6.34
N LEU A 623 21.45 -12.80 7.19
CA LEU A 623 22.82 -12.96 7.71
C LEU A 623 22.91 -13.93 8.91
N THR A 624 21.80 -14.55 9.32
CA THR A 624 21.81 -15.55 10.40
C THR A 624 22.63 -16.77 9.95
N PRO A 625 23.66 -17.20 10.70
CA PRO A 625 24.45 -18.36 10.33
C PRO A 625 23.62 -19.63 10.15
N SER A 626 24.07 -20.52 9.27
CA SER A 626 23.43 -21.83 9.05
C SER A 626 23.64 -22.77 10.23
N VAL A 627 24.84 -22.73 10.83
CA VAL A 627 25.24 -23.56 11.97
C VAL A 627 26.07 -22.73 12.96
N ALA A 628 25.81 -22.90 14.26
CA ALA A 628 26.68 -22.42 15.33
C ALA A 628 27.30 -23.60 16.09
N ILE A 629 28.60 -23.54 16.39
CA ILE A 629 29.32 -24.57 17.17
C ILE A 629 30.03 -23.91 18.36
N ILE A 630 29.50 -24.10 19.55
CA ILE A 630 29.93 -23.48 20.81
C ILE A 630 30.82 -24.48 21.55
N ASP A 631 32.14 -24.40 21.30
CA ASP A 631 33.12 -25.31 21.90
C ASP A 631 33.95 -24.60 22.99
N PRO A 632 33.68 -24.84 24.28
CA PRO A 632 34.36 -24.18 25.39
C PRO A 632 35.86 -24.50 25.46
N VAL A 633 36.35 -25.53 24.75
CA VAL A 633 37.80 -25.82 24.69
C VAL A 633 38.56 -24.70 23.97
N LEU A 634 37.90 -23.98 23.06
CA LEU A 634 38.51 -22.89 22.29
C LEU A 634 38.65 -21.59 23.09
N THR A 635 37.96 -21.47 24.24
CA THR A 635 38.08 -20.31 25.15
C THR A 635 39.13 -20.52 26.23
N ALA A 636 39.73 -21.72 26.33
CA ALA A 636 40.65 -22.09 27.42
C ALA A 636 41.96 -21.27 27.45
N LYS A 637 42.37 -20.67 26.33
CA LYS A 637 43.57 -19.80 26.26
C LYS A 637 43.24 -18.31 26.32
N MET A 638 42.00 -17.94 26.63
CA MET A 638 41.59 -16.53 26.67
C MET A 638 42.32 -15.77 27.79
N PRO A 639 42.95 -14.61 27.49
CA PRO A 639 43.52 -13.74 28.51
C PRO A 639 42.46 -13.24 29.51
N PRO A 640 42.80 -13.04 30.79
CA PRO A 640 41.85 -12.56 31.80
C PRO A 640 41.14 -11.25 31.42
N SER A 641 41.86 -10.29 30.83
CA SER A 641 41.27 -9.02 30.38
C SER A 641 40.22 -9.21 29.29
N LEU A 642 40.47 -10.11 28.32
CA LEU A 642 39.51 -10.43 27.26
C LEU A 642 38.30 -11.21 27.80
N ALA A 643 38.51 -12.09 28.79
CA ALA A 643 37.42 -12.80 29.46
C ALA A 643 36.52 -11.82 30.24
N ALA A 644 37.10 -10.82 30.90
CA ALA A 644 36.36 -9.76 31.58
C ALA A 644 35.57 -8.89 30.60
N ASP A 645 36.24 -8.38 29.56
CA ASP A 645 35.63 -7.52 28.53
C ASP A 645 34.47 -8.27 27.83
N SER A 646 34.69 -9.50 27.36
CA SER A 646 33.65 -10.29 26.69
C SER A 646 32.50 -10.71 27.60
N GLY A 647 32.75 -10.96 28.90
CA GLY A 647 31.69 -11.26 29.86
C GLY A 647 30.75 -10.07 30.10
N PHE A 648 31.29 -8.85 30.16
CA PHE A 648 30.47 -7.64 30.28
C PHE A 648 29.70 -7.28 29.02
N ASP A 649 30.26 -7.63 27.86
CA ASP A 649 29.55 -7.54 26.58
C ASP A 649 28.29 -8.41 26.61
N ALA A 650 28.43 -9.70 26.95
CA ALA A 650 27.31 -10.63 27.12
C ALA A 650 26.30 -10.16 28.18
N LEU A 651 26.76 -9.57 29.29
CA LEU A 651 25.87 -9.07 30.33
C LEU A 651 25.02 -7.90 29.84
N THR A 652 25.64 -7.01 29.08
CA THR A 652 24.99 -5.86 28.47
C THR A 652 23.98 -6.32 27.42
N HIS A 653 24.37 -7.27 26.56
CA HIS A 653 23.47 -7.90 25.58
C HIS A 653 22.20 -8.43 26.26
N ALA A 654 22.35 -9.25 27.30
CA ALA A 654 21.22 -9.84 28.00
C ALA A 654 20.36 -8.79 28.73
N THR A 655 20.99 -7.81 29.37
CA THR A 655 20.28 -6.74 30.10
C THR A 655 19.46 -5.87 29.16
N GLU A 656 20.07 -5.39 28.07
CA GLU A 656 19.39 -4.52 27.11
C GLU A 656 18.30 -5.24 26.33
N ALA A 657 18.55 -6.49 25.91
CA ALA A 657 17.53 -7.33 25.29
C ALA A 657 16.33 -7.53 26.22
N TYR A 658 16.57 -7.68 27.53
CA TYR A 658 15.50 -7.83 28.51
C TYR A 658 14.69 -6.55 28.69
N VAL A 659 15.27 -5.35 28.64
CA VAL A 659 14.50 -4.10 28.83
C VAL A 659 14.07 -3.43 27.53
N SER A 660 14.45 -3.99 26.38
CA SER A 660 14.11 -3.49 25.05
C SER A 660 12.60 -3.38 24.82
N VAL A 661 12.17 -2.39 24.02
CA VAL A 661 10.78 -2.33 23.55
C VAL A 661 10.41 -3.49 22.62
N TYR A 662 11.39 -4.21 22.07
CA TYR A 662 11.17 -5.41 21.23
C TYR A 662 11.18 -6.72 22.02
N ALA A 663 11.41 -6.65 23.33
CA ALA A 663 11.43 -7.82 24.20
C ALA A 663 10.11 -8.62 24.11
N ASN A 664 10.24 -9.92 24.30
CA ASN A 664 9.14 -10.87 24.18
C ASN A 664 9.43 -12.15 24.98
N ASP A 665 8.39 -12.96 25.20
CA ASP A 665 8.46 -14.14 26.04
C ASP A 665 9.57 -15.14 25.62
N PHE A 666 9.94 -15.19 24.33
CA PHE A 666 11.04 -16.05 23.85
C PHE A 666 12.41 -15.49 24.22
N THR A 667 12.61 -14.16 24.13
CA THR A 667 13.88 -13.50 24.45
C THR A 667 14.07 -13.32 25.96
N ASP A 668 12.98 -13.09 26.70
CA ASP A 668 12.99 -12.79 28.12
C ASP A 668 13.60 -13.93 28.95
N GLY A 669 13.20 -15.18 28.68
CA GLY A 669 13.76 -16.35 29.36
C GLY A 669 15.25 -16.55 29.08
N MET A 670 15.70 -16.27 27.84
CA MET A 670 17.11 -16.37 27.46
C MET A 670 17.95 -15.29 28.13
N ALA A 671 17.47 -14.05 28.13
CA ALA A 671 18.16 -12.93 28.78
C ALA A 671 18.37 -13.17 30.28
N LEU A 672 17.32 -13.56 31.01
CA LEU A 672 17.43 -13.86 32.44
C LEU A 672 18.41 -15.01 32.72
N GLN A 673 18.36 -16.08 31.93
CA GLN A 673 19.28 -17.20 32.08
C GLN A 673 20.73 -16.81 31.80
N ALA A 674 20.99 -15.99 30.79
CA ALA A 674 22.33 -15.47 30.51
C ALA A 674 22.84 -14.59 31.66
N ILE A 675 22.03 -13.66 32.16
CA ILE A 675 22.40 -12.80 33.30
C ILE A 675 22.79 -13.65 34.52
N ARG A 676 21.97 -14.66 34.86
CA ARG A 676 22.26 -15.57 35.98
C ARG A 676 23.60 -16.28 35.81
N LEU A 677 23.82 -16.92 34.65
CA LEU A 677 25.08 -17.62 34.37
C LEU A 677 26.29 -16.69 34.45
N ILE A 678 26.16 -15.44 33.98
CA ILE A 678 27.25 -14.47 34.01
C ILE A 678 27.60 -14.07 35.45
N PHE A 679 26.61 -13.74 36.27
CA PHE A 679 26.83 -13.41 37.68
C PHE A 679 27.45 -14.56 38.47
N ASP A 680 27.02 -15.80 38.19
CA ASP A 680 27.52 -16.99 38.87
C ASP A 680 28.98 -17.33 38.49
N ASN A 681 29.43 -17.01 37.27
CA ASN A 681 30.65 -17.59 36.70
C ASN A 681 31.73 -16.59 36.26
N LEU A 682 31.41 -15.33 35.95
CA LEU A 682 32.35 -14.40 35.32
C LEU A 682 33.61 -14.16 36.17
N ALA A 683 33.44 -13.92 37.47
CA ALA A 683 34.57 -13.66 38.37
C ALA A 683 35.54 -14.86 38.45
N MET A 684 35.01 -16.10 38.48
CA MET A 684 35.83 -17.32 38.50
C MET A 684 36.50 -17.56 37.15
N SER A 685 35.81 -17.28 36.03
CA SER A 685 36.35 -17.41 34.67
C SER A 685 37.57 -16.51 34.43
N VAL A 686 37.58 -15.32 35.03
CA VAL A 686 38.64 -14.31 34.90
C VAL A 686 39.79 -14.54 35.88
N ASN A 687 39.47 -14.71 37.17
CA ASN A 687 40.47 -14.68 38.25
C ASN A 687 40.98 -16.06 38.66
N GLY A 688 40.29 -17.13 38.27
CA GLY A 688 40.64 -18.49 38.64
C GLY A 688 41.88 -19.02 37.92
N ASP A 689 42.51 -20.05 38.49
CA ASP A 689 43.64 -20.73 37.85
C ASP A 689 43.15 -21.53 36.64
N PRO A 690 43.67 -21.30 35.41
CA PRO A 690 43.27 -22.05 34.22
C PRO A 690 43.41 -23.59 34.34
N ALA A 691 44.22 -24.09 35.27
CA ALA A 691 44.36 -25.53 35.54
C ALA A 691 43.23 -26.11 36.42
N ASP A 692 42.51 -25.27 37.17
CA ASP A 692 41.43 -25.69 38.07
C ASP A 692 40.21 -26.18 37.27
N PRO A 693 39.66 -27.39 37.55
CA PRO A 693 38.35 -27.80 37.04
C PRO A 693 37.25 -26.73 37.18
N ALA A 694 37.17 -26.03 38.32
CA ALA A 694 36.13 -25.04 38.55
C ALA A 694 36.25 -23.82 37.61
N THR A 695 37.47 -23.41 37.27
CA THR A 695 37.71 -22.33 36.29
C THR A 695 37.33 -22.77 34.88
N ARG A 696 37.55 -24.04 34.53
CA ARG A 696 37.10 -24.59 33.24
C ARG A 696 35.58 -24.63 33.14
N ASP A 697 34.91 -25.09 34.19
CA ASP A 697 33.45 -25.10 34.25
C ASP A 697 32.88 -23.67 34.15
N ALA A 698 33.47 -22.71 34.86
CA ALA A 698 33.06 -21.31 34.78
C ALA A 698 33.23 -20.72 33.37
N ARG A 699 34.33 -21.05 32.67
CA ARG A 699 34.57 -20.64 31.27
C ARG A 699 33.57 -21.25 30.31
N GLU A 700 33.21 -22.51 30.49
CA GLU A 700 32.15 -23.15 29.71
C GLU A 700 30.80 -22.44 29.93
N LYS A 701 30.42 -22.18 31.18
CA LYS A 701 29.16 -21.48 31.48
C LYS A 701 29.13 -20.07 30.93
N MET A 702 30.25 -19.35 30.96
CA MET A 702 30.37 -18.04 30.31
C MET A 702 30.21 -18.13 28.79
N HIS A 703 30.81 -19.15 28.15
CA HIS A 703 30.69 -19.35 26.71
C HIS A 703 29.23 -19.60 26.29
N ASN A 704 28.54 -20.46 27.02
CA ASN A 704 27.11 -20.70 26.83
C ASN A 704 26.27 -19.44 27.10
N ALA A 705 26.60 -18.67 28.14
CA ALA A 705 25.87 -17.46 28.48
C ALA A 705 25.98 -16.39 27.38
N GLY A 706 27.16 -16.22 26.77
CA GLY A 706 27.38 -15.34 25.63
C GLY A 706 26.49 -15.70 24.44
N THR A 707 26.42 -16.99 24.08
CA THR A 707 25.54 -17.46 23.01
C THR A 707 24.07 -17.27 23.35
N ILE A 708 23.63 -17.59 24.58
CA ILE A 708 22.24 -17.39 25.01
C ILE A 708 21.85 -15.91 24.97
N ALA A 709 22.74 -15.02 25.41
CA ALA A 709 22.56 -13.57 25.27
C ALA A 709 22.45 -13.18 23.79
N GLY A 710 23.29 -13.75 22.92
CA GLY A 710 23.25 -13.64 21.46
C GLY A 710 21.89 -13.98 20.85
N MET A 711 21.32 -15.14 21.22
CA MET A 711 20.00 -15.57 20.76
C MET A 711 18.88 -14.61 21.19
N SER A 712 19.02 -14.03 22.39
CA SER A 712 18.08 -13.05 22.92
C SER A 712 18.15 -11.73 22.14
N PHE A 713 19.32 -11.07 22.11
CA PHE A 713 19.44 -9.76 21.47
C PHE A 713 19.35 -9.82 19.94
N GLY A 714 19.68 -10.96 19.33
CA GLY A 714 19.41 -11.23 17.91
C GLY A 714 17.95 -10.98 17.51
N ASN A 715 17.03 -11.08 18.48
CA ASN A 715 15.58 -10.98 18.27
C ASN A 715 14.91 -9.83 19.06
N ALA A 716 15.55 -9.32 20.12
CA ALA A 716 15.08 -8.16 20.91
C ALA A 716 15.89 -6.88 20.67
N PHE A 717 16.97 -6.93 19.89
CA PHE A 717 17.92 -5.83 19.69
C PHE A 717 18.56 -5.34 21.00
N LEU A 718 19.42 -4.33 20.88
CA LEU A 718 20.19 -3.71 21.96
C LEU A 718 19.75 -2.26 22.17
N GLY A 719 20.18 -1.65 23.27
CA GLY A 719 19.74 -0.32 23.69
C GLY A 719 20.81 0.75 23.52
N ILE A 720 20.70 1.81 24.34
CA ILE A 720 21.61 2.96 24.26
C ILE A 720 23.00 2.69 24.81
N VAL A 721 23.24 1.62 25.59
CA VAL A 721 24.61 1.24 25.98
C VAL A 721 25.40 0.93 24.72
N HIS A 722 24.91 0.02 23.87
CA HIS A 722 25.60 -0.33 22.62
C HIS A 722 25.66 0.85 21.65
N ALA A 723 24.57 1.62 21.54
CA ALA A 723 24.56 2.80 20.67
C ALA A 723 25.67 3.81 21.04
N MET A 724 25.86 4.08 22.33
CA MET A 724 26.95 4.93 22.80
C MET A 724 28.31 4.23 22.69
N ALA A 725 28.40 2.94 23.03
CA ALA A 725 29.66 2.20 23.06
C ALA A 725 30.29 1.99 21.67
N HIS A 726 29.48 1.79 20.61
CA HIS A 726 30.00 1.71 19.24
C HIS A 726 30.77 2.98 18.86
N VAL A 727 30.19 4.14 19.17
CA VAL A 727 30.76 5.44 18.79
C VAL A 727 31.91 5.80 19.71
N VAL A 728 31.70 5.80 21.03
CA VAL A 728 32.76 6.08 22.04
C VAL A 728 33.96 5.16 21.84
N GLY A 729 33.75 3.85 21.68
CA GLY A 729 34.83 2.89 21.45
C GLY A 729 35.61 3.17 20.17
N SER A 730 34.92 3.54 19.09
CA SER A 730 35.58 3.90 17.82
C SER A 730 36.36 5.22 17.90
N THR A 731 35.83 6.24 18.58
CA THR A 731 36.42 7.59 18.65
C THR A 731 37.66 7.62 19.53
N TYR A 732 37.66 6.88 20.64
CA TYR A 732 38.72 6.92 21.65
C TYR A 732 39.54 5.62 21.75
N HIS A 733 39.37 4.71 20.80
CA HIS A 733 40.08 3.41 20.73
C HIS A 733 39.93 2.57 22.01
N LEU A 734 38.76 2.64 22.65
CA LEU A 734 38.44 1.82 23.82
C LEU A 734 37.93 0.45 23.38
N VAL A 735 38.25 -0.58 24.17
CA VAL A 735 37.74 -1.94 23.93
C VAL A 735 36.22 -1.95 24.17
N HIS A 736 35.48 -2.64 23.30
CA HIS A 736 34.02 -2.60 23.30
C HIS A 736 33.40 -3.07 24.64
N GLY A 737 33.79 -4.26 25.10
CA GLY A 737 33.25 -4.86 26.33
C GLY A 737 33.46 -4.03 27.60
N ARG A 738 34.63 -3.40 27.78
CA ARG A 738 34.83 -2.45 28.90
C ARG A 738 34.05 -1.17 28.74
N THR A 739 33.85 -0.68 27.51
CA THR A 739 33.04 0.51 27.25
C THR A 739 31.58 0.24 27.68
N ASN A 740 31.06 -0.95 27.33
CA ASN A 740 29.77 -1.45 27.81
C ASN A 740 29.74 -1.54 29.34
N ALA A 741 30.77 -2.12 29.97
CA ALA A 741 30.88 -2.24 31.43
C ALA A 741 30.88 -0.89 32.17
N THR A 742 31.47 0.15 31.57
CA THR A 742 31.49 1.50 32.14
C THR A 742 30.12 2.18 32.03
N LEU A 743 29.43 2.05 30.89
CA LEU A 743 28.15 2.71 30.63
C LEU A 743 26.95 2.02 31.31
N LEU A 744 26.96 0.69 31.40
CA LEU A 744 25.80 -0.11 31.80
C LEU A 744 25.16 0.31 33.14
N PRO A 745 25.90 0.53 34.24
CA PRO A 745 25.30 0.97 35.51
C PRO A 745 24.56 2.31 35.40
N HIS A 746 25.05 3.25 34.59
CA HIS A 746 24.41 4.55 34.38
C HIS A 746 23.12 4.40 33.58
N VAL A 747 23.13 3.55 32.55
CA VAL A 747 21.95 3.29 31.72
C VAL A 747 20.88 2.49 32.47
N ILE A 748 21.26 1.55 33.35
CA ILE A 748 20.32 0.86 34.23
C ILE A 748 19.55 1.87 35.08
N ARG A 749 20.25 2.80 35.74
CA ARG A 749 19.61 3.85 36.56
C ARG A 749 18.73 4.78 35.72
N TYR A 750 19.21 5.18 34.54
CA TYR A 750 18.44 6.04 33.63
C TYR A 750 17.15 5.35 33.14
N ASN A 751 17.24 4.13 32.62
CA ASN A 751 16.07 3.35 32.21
C ASN A 751 15.22 2.90 33.43
N GLY A 752 15.78 2.85 34.63
CA GLY A 752 15.07 2.54 35.86
C GLY A 752 14.17 3.66 36.40
N THR A 753 14.14 4.82 35.74
CA THR A 753 13.28 5.95 36.12
C THR A 753 12.24 6.26 35.05
N VAL A 754 11.19 7.01 35.43
CA VAL A 754 10.10 7.40 34.52
C VAL A 754 10.64 8.35 33.43
N PRO A 755 10.37 8.08 32.14
CA PRO A 755 10.83 8.93 31.05
C PRO A 755 9.99 10.19 30.83
N THR A 756 10.64 11.22 30.31
CA THR A 756 9.98 12.40 29.72
C THR A 756 9.43 12.11 28.32
N LYS A 757 10.06 11.17 27.58
CA LYS A 757 9.65 10.76 26.23
C LYS A 757 9.76 9.25 26.06
N LEU A 758 8.66 8.63 25.63
CA LEU A 758 8.54 7.19 25.41
C LEU A 758 9.02 6.82 24.00
N THR A 759 9.67 5.66 23.88
CA THR A 759 9.91 5.02 22.59
C THR A 759 8.61 4.40 22.08
N SER A 760 8.30 4.60 20.79
CA SER A 760 7.09 4.01 20.19
C SER A 760 7.37 2.59 19.69
N TRP A 761 6.57 1.62 20.14
CA TRP A 761 6.52 0.28 19.56
C TRP A 761 5.13 -0.33 19.75
N PRO A 762 4.49 -0.89 18.69
CA PRO A 762 3.10 -1.37 18.79
C PRO A 762 2.83 -2.39 19.88
N LYS A 763 3.81 -3.23 20.26
CA LYS A 763 3.65 -4.19 21.37
C LYS A 763 3.98 -3.60 22.75
N TYR A 764 4.75 -2.52 22.81
CA TYR A 764 5.12 -1.88 24.08
C TYR A 764 3.94 -1.04 24.56
N GLU A 765 3.15 -1.60 25.48
CA GLU A 765 1.88 -1.00 25.91
C GLU A 765 2.06 0.10 26.97
N HIS A 766 3.02 -0.08 27.86
CA HIS A 766 3.34 0.83 28.95
C HIS A 766 4.83 0.74 29.29
N TYR A 767 5.34 1.73 30.03
CA TYR A 767 6.73 1.75 30.45
C TYR A 767 6.96 0.77 31.61
N VAL A 768 7.84 -0.23 31.43
CA VAL A 768 8.01 -1.35 32.39
C VAL A 768 9.47 -1.66 32.74
N ALA A 769 10.41 -0.82 32.30
CA ALA A 769 11.84 -1.03 32.55
C ALA A 769 12.20 -1.13 34.05
N PRO A 770 11.66 -0.30 34.98
CA PRO A 770 11.96 -0.41 36.41
C PRO A 770 11.56 -1.77 37.00
N GLU A 771 10.38 -2.27 36.65
CA GLU A 771 9.88 -3.58 37.08
C GLU A 771 10.72 -4.72 36.47
N ARG A 772 11.18 -4.57 35.24
CA ARG A 772 12.09 -5.54 34.61
C ARG A 772 13.45 -5.58 35.31
N PHE A 773 14.02 -4.45 35.71
CA PHE A 773 15.24 -4.45 36.53
C PHE A 773 15.00 -5.05 37.92
N GLN A 774 13.83 -4.81 38.53
CA GLN A 774 13.44 -5.47 39.77
C GLN A 774 13.42 -7.00 39.65
N GLN A 775 12.90 -7.54 38.55
CA GLN A 775 12.88 -8.98 38.30
C GLN A 775 14.30 -9.56 38.18
N ILE A 776 15.22 -8.85 37.53
CA ILE A 776 16.64 -9.23 37.48
C ILE A 776 17.21 -9.27 38.90
N ALA A 777 16.99 -8.22 39.69
CA ALA A 777 17.48 -8.15 41.07
C ALA A 777 16.92 -9.29 41.94
N GLN A 778 15.62 -9.59 41.85
CA GLN A 778 14.99 -10.70 42.56
C GLN A 778 15.60 -12.06 42.18
N MET A 779 15.81 -12.30 40.89
CA MET A 779 16.41 -13.54 40.39
C MET A 779 17.84 -13.74 40.94
N LEU A 780 18.61 -12.66 41.05
CA LEU A 780 19.97 -12.68 41.59
C LEU A 780 20.01 -12.68 43.13
N GLY A 781 18.87 -12.64 43.82
CA GLY A 781 18.80 -12.58 45.29
C GLY A 781 19.24 -11.24 45.87
N LEU A 782 19.16 -10.15 45.09
CA LEU A 782 19.48 -8.79 45.51
C LEU A 782 18.26 -8.09 46.15
N PRO A 783 18.47 -7.02 46.96
CA PRO A 783 17.37 -6.20 47.48
C PRO A 783 16.47 -5.67 46.36
N ALA A 784 15.16 -5.91 46.44
CA ALA A 784 14.22 -5.62 45.34
C ALA A 784 12.76 -5.54 45.83
N ALA A 785 12.51 -4.98 47.00
CA ALA A 785 11.17 -4.79 47.55
C ALA A 785 10.35 -3.79 46.72
N THR A 786 11.01 -2.83 46.06
CA THR A 786 10.39 -1.89 45.12
C THR A 786 11.14 -1.86 43.78
N PRO A 787 10.52 -1.40 42.68
CA PRO A 787 11.23 -1.22 41.42
C PRO A 787 12.47 -0.32 41.54
N ALA A 788 12.37 0.79 42.26
CA ALA A 788 13.49 1.70 42.49
C ALA A 788 14.64 1.03 43.25
N GLU A 789 14.35 0.23 44.28
CA GLU A 789 15.36 -0.53 45.02
C GLU A 789 16.01 -1.61 44.12
N GLY A 790 15.21 -2.29 43.29
CA GLY A 790 15.71 -3.29 42.35
C GLY A 790 16.62 -2.71 41.26
N VAL A 791 16.29 -1.52 40.74
CA VAL A 791 17.15 -0.78 39.80
C VAL A 791 18.51 -0.48 40.44
N GLU A 792 18.50 0.10 41.64
CA GLU A 792 19.75 0.52 42.29
C GLU A 792 20.59 -0.68 42.72
N SER A 793 19.98 -1.71 43.32
CA SER A 793 20.70 -2.91 43.75
C SER A 793 21.33 -3.66 42.58
N TYR A 794 20.64 -3.70 41.43
CA TYR A 794 21.20 -4.29 40.22
C TYR A 794 22.36 -3.47 39.67
N ALA A 795 22.22 -2.14 39.57
CA ALA A 795 23.30 -1.26 39.12
C ALA A 795 24.57 -1.40 40.00
N LEU A 796 24.40 -1.43 41.33
CA LEU A 796 25.50 -1.66 42.28
C LEU A 796 26.13 -3.05 42.13
N ALA A 797 25.33 -4.09 41.89
CA ALA A 797 25.83 -5.45 41.67
C ALA A 797 26.67 -5.54 40.39
N VAL A 798 26.28 -4.83 39.32
CA VAL A 798 27.06 -4.69 38.08
C VAL A 798 28.40 -3.98 38.36
N GLU A 799 28.41 -2.88 39.12
CA GLU A 799 29.63 -2.18 39.51
C GLU A 799 30.57 -3.04 40.37
N ALA A 800 30.01 -3.81 41.31
CA ALA A 800 30.76 -4.74 42.13
C ALA A 800 31.38 -5.87 41.30
N LEU A 801 30.62 -6.44 40.37
CA LEU A 801 31.13 -7.45 39.43
C LEU A 801 32.24 -6.88 38.54
N ARG A 802 32.09 -5.65 38.05
CA ARG A 802 33.10 -4.94 37.22
C ARG A 802 34.41 -4.81 37.98
N SER A 803 34.31 -4.42 39.25
CA SER A 803 35.46 -4.25 40.14
C SER A 803 36.16 -5.59 40.44
N LYS A 804 35.39 -6.67 40.64
CA LYS A 804 35.92 -8.03 40.87
C LYS A 804 36.74 -8.56 39.69
N VAL A 805 36.50 -8.10 38.46
CA VAL A 805 37.23 -8.55 37.26
C VAL A 805 38.25 -7.52 36.75
N GLY A 806 38.51 -6.47 37.52
CA GLY A 806 39.58 -5.51 37.23
C GLY A 806 39.30 -4.52 36.09
N ILE A 807 38.02 -4.29 35.72
CA ILE A 807 37.67 -3.27 34.73
C ILE A 807 37.60 -1.89 35.42
N PRO A 808 38.26 -0.84 34.90
CA PRO A 808 38.21 0.50 35.47
C PRO A 808 36.80 1.11 35.53
N SER A 809 36.58 2.03 36.48
CA SER A 809 35.25 2.52 36.80
C SER A 809 34.71 3.64 35.92
N SER A 810 35.55 4.30 35.14
CA SER A 810 35.21 5.47 34.31
C SER A 810 36.09 5.56 33.07
N PHE A 811 35.70 6.38 32.08
CA PHE A 811 36.57 6.61 30.91
C PHE A 811 37.83 7.40 31.27
N GLN A 812 37.76 8.30 32.26
CA GLN A 812 38.94 8.98 32.80
C GLN A 812 39.95 7.97 33.39
N ALA A 813 39.47 6.98 34.15
CA ALA A 813 40.32 5.93 34.72
C ALA A 813 40.91 4.98 33.65
N GLN A 814 40.36 4.99 32.43
CA GLN A 814 40.89 4.25 31.28
C GLN A 814 41.91 5.06 30.47
N GLY A 815 42.19 6.31 30.86
CA GLY A 815 43.21 7.15 30.24
C GLY A 815 42.73 8.05 29.11
N VAL A 816 41.42 8.22 28.92
CA VAL A 816 40.87 9.18 27.94
C VAL A 816 41.08 10.60 28.43
N ALA A 817 41.61 11.49 27.58
CA ALA A 817 41.86 12.88 27.92
C ALA A 817 40.55 13.69 28.00
N GLU A 818 40.37 14.49 29.05
CA GLU A 818 39.13 15.23 29.32
C GLU A 818 38.76 16.21 28.21
N GLN A 819 39.74 17.00 27.78
CA GLN A 819 39.55 17.98 26.72
C GLN A 819 39.15 17.31 25.40
N GLU A 820 39.71 16.14 25.10
CA GLU A 820 39.39 15.38 23.90
C GLU A 820 37.98 14.78 23.98
N PHE A 821 37.60 14.25 25.15
CA PHE A 821 36.27 13.69 25.36
C PHE A 821 35.18 14.77 25.24
N MET A 822 35.32 15.86 26.01
CA MET A 822 34.31 16.91 26.07
C MET A 822 34.15 17.68 24.76
N SER A 823 35.25 17.90 24.01
CA SER A 823 35.18 18.65 22.74
C SER A 823 34.45 17.90 21.62
N ARG A 824 34.33 16.57 21.70
CA ARG A 824 33.63 15.73 20.70
C ARG A 824 32.30 15.16 21.20
N LEU A 825 31.85 15.54 22.40
CA LEU A 825 30.67 14.96 23.03
C LEU A 825 29.39 15.09 22.17
N ASP A 826 29.21 16.23 21.50
CA ASP A 826 28.07 16.46 20.59
C ASP A 826 28.11 15.54 19.37
N GLU A 827 29.28 15.38 18.76
CA GLU A 827 29.50 14.50 17.61
C GLU A 827 29.23 13.03 17.99
N VAL A 828 29.78 12.59 19.12
CA VAL A 828 29.62 11.23 19.62
C VAL A 828 28.17 10.94 20.00
N ALA A 829 27.48 11.89 20.64
CA ALA A 829 26.06 11.73 20.98
C ALA A 829 25.16 11.67 19.74
N MET A 830 25.46 12.47 18.71
CA MET A 830 24.77 12.40 17.43
C MET A 830 25.02 11.06 16.74
N GLY A 831 26.27 10.58 16.74
CA GLY A 831 26.61 9.25 16.23
C GLY A 831 25.83 8.14 16.95
N ALA A 832 25.72 8.22 18.28
CA ALA A 832 24.98 7.24 19.08
C ALA A 832 23.47 7.28 18.75
N TYR A 833 22.90 8.47 18.56
CA TYR A 833 21.53 8.61 18.06
C TYR A 833 21.37 8.01 16.65
N GLU A 834 22.40 8.15 15.80
CA GLU A 834 22.49 7.57 14.47
C GLU A 834 22.76 6.05 14.47
N ASP A 835 22.98 5.42 15.61
CA ASP A 835 23.13 3.96 15.68
C ASP A 835 21.78 3.23 15.51
N GLN A 836 21.81 1.98 15.02
CA GLN A 836 20.64 1.14 14.80
C GLN A 836 20.09 0.51 16.09
N CYS A 837 20.87 0.48 17.18
CA CYS A 837 20.45 -0.02 18.48
C CYS A 837 19.56 0.99 19.22
N ALA A 838 19.80 2.29 19.05
CA ALA A 838 19.11 3.34 19.81
C ALA A 838 17.56 3.20 19.82
N PRO A 839 16.87 2.92 18.69
CA PRO A 839 15.40 2.81 18.66
C PRO A 839 14.80 1.67 19.50
N ALA A 840 15.58 0.67 19.92
CA ALA A 840 15.09 -0.44 20.74
C ALA A 840 15.10 -0.15 22.25
N ASN A 841 15.73 0.95 22.68
CA ASN A 841 15.78 1.32 24.10
C ASN A 841 14.37 1.64 24.67
N PRO A 842 14.03 1.26 25.91
CA PRO A 842 12.72 1.51 26.53
C PRO A 842 12.34 2.99 26.63
N ARG A 843 13.34 3.87 26.70
CA ARG A 843 13.20 5.33 26.65
C ARG A 843 13.66 5.86 25.30
N MET A 844 13.01 6.93 24.81
CA MET A 844 13.46 7.55 23.57
C MET A 844 14.89 8.06 23.76
N PRO A 845 15.84 7.69 22.88
CA PRO A 845 17.24 8.14 22.97
C PRO A 845 17.34 9.65 22.71
N MET A 846 17.24 10.46 23.77
CA MET A 846 17.43 11.90 23.69
C MET A 846 18.92 12.22 23.66
N ILE A 847 19.36 13.06 22.72
CA ILE A 847 20.78 13.42 22.56
C ILE A 847 21.35 14.00 23.86
N ASP A 848 20.65 14.94 24.50
CA ASP A 848 21.09 15.55 25.75
C ASP A 848 21.21 14.53 26.89
N ASP A 849 20.32 13.54 26.96
CA ASP A 849 20.40 12.46 27.96
C ASP A 849 21.62 11.56 27.69
N MET A 850 21.92 11.25 26.42
CA MET A 850 23.12 10.50 26.06
C MET A 850 24.40 11.28 26.37
N LYS A 851 24.41 12.60 26.16
CA LYS A 851 25.52 13.48 26.58
C LYS A 851 25.72 13.44 28.10
N ASP A 852 24.64 13.56 28.86
CA ASP A 852 24.68 13.51 30.33
C ASP A 852 25.20 12.15 30.83
N LEU A 853 24.72 11.04 30.22
CA LEU A 853 25.15 9.68 30.53
C LEU A 853 26.63 9.45 30.23
N MET A 854 27.10 9.87 29.06
CA MET A 854 28.52 9.77 28.69
C MET A 854 29.42 10.62 29.58
N THR A 855 28.95 11.80 29.99
CA THR A 855 29.65 12.67 30.94
C THR A 855 29.73 12.02 32.33
N ALA A 856 28.64 11.43 32.80
CA ALA A 856 28.59 10.70 34.06
C ALA A 856 29.55 9.51 34.06
N ALA A 857 29.57 8.74 32.97
CA ALA A 857 30.47 7.62 32.75
C ALA A 857 31.95 8.05 32.59
N TYR A 858 32.20 9.26 32.06
CA TYR A 858 33.55 9.80 31.95
C TYR A 858 34.18 10.07 33.32
N TYR A 859 33.45 10.74 34.22
CA TYR A 859 33.94 11.06 35.56
C TYR A 859 33.71 9.94 36.59
N GLY A 860 32.83 8.98 36.31
CA GLY A 860 32.39 7.97 37.28
C GLY A 860 31.50 8.56 38.38
N THR A 861 30.61 9.49 38.03
CA THR A 861 29.69 10.21 38.94
C THR A 861 28.22 9.94 38.59
N SER A 862 27.26 10.43 39.38
CA SER A 862 25.84 10.25 39.06
C SER A 862 25.34 11.17 37.93
N LEU A 863 24.25 10.77 37.27
CA LEU A 863 23.57 11.60 36.26
C LEU A 863 23.04 12.91 36.87
N GLU A 864 22.61 12.86 38.14
CA GLU A 864 22.11 14.03 38.89
C GLU A 864 23.22 15.05 39.16
N ASP A 865 24.44 14.59 39.46
CA ASP A 865 25.60 15.48 39.62
C ASP A 865 25.93 16.23 38.33
N VAL A 866 25.92 15.52 37.20
CA VAL A 866 26.18 16.13 35.88
C VAL A 866 25.15 17.21 35.56
N ARG A 867 23.87 16.89 35.77
CA ARG A 867 22.77 17.82 35.50
C ARG A 867 22.80 19.04 36.42
N SER A 868 23.08 18.84 37.70
CA SER A 868 23.21 19.93 38.69
C SER A 868 24.33 20.90 38.30
N ARG A 869 25.52 20.38 37.96
CA ARG A 869 26.67 21.21 37.53
C ARG A 869 26.40 21.99 36.25
N ARG A 870 25.65 21.41 35.30
CA ARG A 870 25.26 22.11 34.07
C ARG A 870 24.33 23.28 34.36
N THR A 871 23.37 23.11 35.27
CA THR A 871 22.46 24.18 35.68
C THR A 871 23.23 25.31 36.37
N GLU A 872 24.14 24.98 37.29
CA GLU A 872 25.00 25.96 37.96
C GLU A 872 25.88 26.76 36.97
N GLN A 873 26.37 26.13 35.89
CA GLN A 873 27.14 26.79 34.83
C GLN A 873 26.28 27.61 33.85
N GLN A 874 24.98 27.36 33.76
CA GLN A 874 24.05 28.14 32.93
C GLN A 874 23.47 29.34 33.69
N GLU A 875 23.44 29.26 35.03
CA GLU A 875 23.00 30.35 35.91
C GLU A 875 24.12 31.34 36.29
N ALA A 876 25.39 30.92 36.14
CA ALA A 876 26.59 31.75 36.30
C ALA A 876 27.01 32.43 34.99
#